data_AF-A0A6I7NL97-F1
#
_entry.id   AF-A0A6I7NL97-F1
#
_cell.length_a   1.000
_cell.length_b   1.000
_cell.length_c   1.000
_cell.angle_alpha   90.00
_cell.angle_beta   90.00
_cell.angle_gamma   90.00
#
_symmetry.space_group_name_H-M   'P 1'
#
loop_
_entity.id
_entity.type
_entity.pdbx_description
1 polymer ?
#
loop_
_entity_poly.entity_id
_entity_poly.type
_entity_poly.pdbx_seq_one_letter_code
_entity_poly.pdbx_strand_id
1 'polypeptide(L)'
;MQDNSERNFLDVIKEGTQTESTVSEYFRQVENKWDDNIADQLSLVNRLVYRSNLLGSDSYINNTGGGNTSSKLVEKDPISGEDVTVLWVKGSGGDLRTSKKGNFASLYQDKLISLQDIYHSFENKGLKSPAEDSMVQMYPHCTYNLNPRAPSIDTPLHSFIPYKFVDHTHPVPVIAIATADNGPEIMQKIYGDDVAWVDWMRPGFELGLKLRETIKENPGIKGIILGGHGLINWADDDKECYDISLELINRAAAYLNKHEKGEQSFGGEKVQSLTEGERRAVLAGILSFIRGHVSGETRFIGTVQDDDVTLQFINSNDAARLAELGTSCPDHFLRTKIKPLYVDWNPQKETPKELRNKIIFGLNQYRNDYADYYKNHSLKDSPAMRDPNPTVVLIPGLGMIAWGKNKSESRVTAEFYNAAIGVMRGAETVGSYTALPKQEAYDIEYWALEEAKLKRMPPESEMSRKIVAVIGAGSGIGKALVSRLLKEGATVAALDLNGEHAKETADSILSRIGMGIGVAGSGISGSGDIIGLECNITNRDSVREVFKSILLAYGGLDHVAITAGFYPTPDENGNFPDEAWDKTFAVNVKGNFIVADEASKIWKDQGLDGGLVITTSVNAIVPKTGSFAYDTSKTAANHLVRELAIELAPNIRVNGVAPATLVEGSSMFPRERVMASLSKYGIEYSKDENTDDLRDRLAEFYANRTLTKKPITLDQQTEAIYLLLSSRFENTTGHIIPVDGGLTDAFMR
;
A
#
# COMPACT_ATOMS: atom_id res chain seq x y z
N MET A 1 -47.01 21.35 12.17
CA MET A 1 -46.89 20.06 11.45
C MET A 1 -45.95 20.29 10.29
N GLN A 2 -45.05 19.32 10.08
CA GLN A 2 -43.84 19.35 9.27
C GLN A 2 -42.71 20.19 9.85
N ASP A 3 -41.75 19.51 10.47
CA ASP A 3 -40.35 19.91 10.40
C ASP A 3 -39.38 18.72 10.57
N ASN A 4 -38.34 18.78 9.75
CA ASN A 4 -36.97 18.28 9.87
C ASN A 4 -36.63 16.77 9.99
N SER A 5 -36.18 16.22 8.86
CA SER A 5 -35.20 15.12 8.79
C SER A 5 -34.17 15.41 7.68
N GLU A 6 -32.93 15.67 8.08
CA GLU A 6 -31.68 15.25 7.39
C GLU A 6 -30.50 15.94 8.10
N ARG A 7 -29.92 15.24 9.10
CA ARG A 7 -28.61 15.59 9.64
C ARG A 7 -27.56 14.73 8.96
N ASN A 8 -26.54 15.42 8.47
CA ASN A 8 -25.40 14.94 7.72
C ASN A 8 -24.47 14.09 8.62
N PHE A 9 -24.04 12.92 8.15
CA PHE A 9 -23.23 11.94 8.88
C PHE A 9 -21.76 12.38 9.08
N LEU A 10 -21.40 13.59 8.65
CA LEU A 10 -20.05 14.18 8.71
C LEU A 10 -19.87 15.24 9.81
N ASP A 11 -20.96 15.68 10.46
CA ASP A 11 -20.89 16.73 11.50
C ASP A 11 -20.75 16.20 12.94
N VAL A 12 -20.71 14.87 13.13
CA VAL A 12 -20.60 14.24 14.47
C VAL A 12 -19.15 14.14 14.98
N ILE A 13 -18.15 14.60 14.21
CA ILE A 13 -16.71 14.50 14.58
C ILE A 13 -16.15 15.80 15.19
N LYS A 14 -16.95 16.86 15.40
CA LYS A 14 -16.41 18.20 15.77
C LYS A 14 -16.72 18.77 17.15
N GLU A 15 -17.37 18.05 18.06
CA GLU A 15 -17.60 18.58 19.41
C GLU A 15 -17.18 17.57 20.50
N GLY A 16 -15.87 17.52 20.76
CA GLY A 16 -15.31 16.95 21.98
C GLY A 16 -15.19 18.04 23.04
N THR A 17 -16.11 18.03 24.01
CA THR A 17 -16.06 18.84 25.22
C THR A 17 -14.79 18.57 26.03
N GLN A 18 -14.08 19.65 26.41
CA GLN A 18 -13.08 19.63 27.46
C GLN A 18 -13.70 19.09 28.75
N THR A 19 -13.35 17.86 29.11
CA THR A 19 -13.51 17.32 30.46
C THR A 19 -12.15 16.89 30.99
N GLU A 20 -11.97 17.14 32.27
CA GLU A 20 -10.73 17.12 33.05
C GLU A 20 -9.86 15.86 32.83
N SER A 21 -8.54 16.12 32.81
CA SER A 21 -7.43 15.17 32.78
C SER A 21 -7.62 13.98 33.73
N THR A 22 -8.09 12.86 33.19
CA THR A 22 -7.84 11.51 33.71
C THR A 22 -6.68 10.91 32.93
N VAL A 23 -5.75 10.27 33.64
CA VAL A 23 -4.53 9.62 33.12
C VAL A 23 -4.76 9.03 31.72
N SER A 24 -4.07 9.56 30.70
CA SER A 24 -4.14 9.05 29.32
C SER A 24 -3.69 7.59 29.30
N GLU A 25 -4.62 6.65 29.10
CA GLU A 25 -4.30 5.24 28.90
C GLU A 25 -3.56 5.06 27.57
N TYR A 26 -2.29 4.66 27.60
CA TYR A 26 -1.50 4.40 26.39
C TYR A 26 -1.96 3.10 25.69
N PHE A 27 -2.27 2.06 26.48
CA PHE A 27 -2.83 0.81 26.00
C PHE A 27 -4.35 0.89 26.04
N ARG A 28 -4.98 1.32 24.94
CA ARG A 28 -6.45 1.45 24.91
C ARG A 28 -7.15 0.10 25.11
N GLN A 29 -8.33 0.14 25.72
CA GLN A 29 -9.24 -1.00 25.73
C GLN A 29 -9.77 -1.28 24.32
N VAL A 30 -9.97 -2.55 23.99
CA VAL A 30 -10.62 -2.99 22.75
C VAL A 30 -12.13 -3.08 22.97
N GLU A 31 -12.86 -2.51 22.02
CA GLU A 31 -14.32 -2.40 22.07
C GLU A 31 -14.98 -3.67 21.53
N ASN A 32 -16.10 -4.06 22.14
CA ASN A 32 -16.98 -5.09 21.60
C ASN A 32 -17.82 -4.49 20.46
N LYS A 33 -17.61 -4.99 19.25
CA LYS A 33 -18.32 -4.57 18.03
C LYS A 33 -19.30 -5.62 17.51
N TRP A 34 -19.57 -6.65 18.30
CA TRP A 34 -20.52 -7.71 17.94
C TRP A 34 -21.96 -7.19 18.02
N ASP A 35 -22.72 -7.44 16.96
CA ASP A 35 -24.14 -7.12 16.88
C ASP A 35 -24.93 -8.42 16.63
N ASP A 36 -25.72 -8.81 17.63
CA ASP A 36 -26.55 -10.01 17.58
C ASP A 36 -27.57 -9.95 16.42
N ASN A 37 -28.08 -8.76 16.08
CA ASN A 37 -29.03 -8.62 14.97
C ASN A 37 -28.40 -8.94 13.61
N ILE A 38 -27.12 -8.65 13.45
CA ILE A 38 -26.36 -9.02 12.26
C ILE A 38 -26.03 -10.51 12.33
N ALA A 39 -25.45 -10.98 13.43
CA ALA A 39 -24.96 -12.34 13.58
C ALA A 39 -26.07 -13.41 13.41
N ASP A 40 -27.27 -13.14 13.93
CA ASP A 40 -28.41 -14.06 13.86
C ASP A 40 -28.97 -14.24 12.43
N GLN A 41 -28.67 -13.33 11.51
CA GLN A 41 -29.08 -13.41 10.11
C GLN A 41 -28.05 -14.14 9.22
N LEU A 42 -26.87 -14.46 9.77
CA LEU A 42 -25.77 -15.05 9.02
C LEU A 42 -25.74 -16.57 9.16
N SER A 43 -25.46 -17.26 8.05
CA SER A 43 -25.06 -18.68 8.11
C SER A 43 -23.81 -18.86 8.97
N LEU A 44 -23.59 -20.06 9.53
CA LEU A 44 -22.43 -20.34 10.40
C LEU A 44 -21.07 -19.97 9.77
N VAL A 45 -20.88 -20.23 8.47
CA VAL A 45 -19.64 -19.83 7.77
C VAL A 45 -19.54 -18.31 7.63
N ASN A 46 -20.66 -17.61 7.45
CA ASN A 46 -20.65 -16.14 7.40
C ASN A 46 -20.48 -15.53 8.81
N ARG A 47 -20.88 -16.22 9.88
CA ARG A 47 -20.56 -15.81 11.25
C ARG A 47 -19.06 -15.91 11.54
N LEU A 48 -18.38 -16.94 11.02
CA LEU A 48 -16.90 -16.98 11.01
C LEU A 48 -16.33 -15.74 10.31
N VAL A 49 -16.76 -15.45 9.08
CA VAL A 49 -16.31 -14.26 8.32
C VAL A 49 -16.57 -12.97 9.10
N TYR A 50 -17.74 -12.84 9.74
CA TYR A 50 -18.10 -11.70 10.56
C TYR A 50 -17.17 -11.53 11.76
N ARG A 51 -16.98 -12.59 12.57
CA ARG A 51 -16.04 -12.61 13.71
C ARG A 51 -14.62 -12.24 13.27
N SER A 52 -14.14 -12.83 12.19
CA SER A 52 -12.84 -12.53 11.58
C SER A 52 -12.68 -11.06 11.22
N ASN A 53 -13.68 -10.47 10.56
CA ASN A 53 -13.65 -9.07 10.17
C ASN A 53 -13.70 -8.13 11.38
N LEU A 54 -14.46 -8.47 12.44
CA LEU A 54 -14.46 -7.68 13.68
C LEU A 54 -13.07 -7.65 14.32
N LEU A 55 -12.45 -8.82 14.53
CA LEU A 55 -11.11 -8.93 15.11
C LEU A 55 -10.04 -8.28 14.22
N GLY A 56 -10.13 -8.46 12.90
CA GLY A 56 -9.18 -7.90 11.94
C GLY A 56 -9.35 -6.41 11.67
N SER A 57 -10.53 -5.83 11.96
CA SER A 57 -10.78 -4.39 11.77
C SER A 57 -9.99 -3.51 12.72
N ASP A 58 -9.50 -4.08 13.83
CA ASP A 58 -8.70 -3.40 14.83
C ASP A 58 -7.24 -3.86 14.75
N SER A 59 -6.36 -2.99 14.23
CA SER A 59 -4.92 -3.28 14.11
C SER A 59 -4.21 -3.44 15.45
N TYR A 60 -4.86 -3.08 16.56
CA TYR A 60 -4.36 -3.31 17.91
C TYR A 60 -4.59 -4.76 18.38
N ILE A 61 -5.59 -5.45 17.81
CA ILE A 61 -5.90 -6.86 18.05
C ILE A 61 -5.09 -7.76 17.13
N ASN A 62 -4.98 -7.39 15.84
CA ASN A 62 -4.35 -8.26 14.87
C ASN A 62 -3.67 -7.48 13.74
N ASN A 63 -2.47 -7.94 13.38
CA ASN A 63 -1.67 -7.38 12.30
C ASN A 63 -2.32 -7.64 10.93
N THR A 64 -2.18 -6.70 9.98
CA THR A 64 -2.62 -6.91 8.59
C THR A 64 -2.02 -8.20 8.01
N GLY A 65 -2.86 -9.13 7.56
CA GLY A 65 -2.42 -10.42 6.97
C GLY A 65 -1.99 -11.50 7.98
N GLY A 66 -1.72 -11.11 9.24
CA GLY A 66 -1.45 -12.02 10.36
C GLY A 66 -2.73 -12.59 10.96
N GLY A 67 -2.57 -13.49 11.93
CA GLY A 67 -3.65 -14.11 12.70
C GLY A 67 -4.55 -15.05 11.91
N ASN A 68 -5.20 -15.98 12.60
CA ASN A 68 -6.08 -16.98 12.00
C ASN A 68 -7.32 -17.17 12.89
N THR A 69 -8.46 -17.38 12.25
CA THR A 69 -9.71 -17.73 12.92
C THR A 69 -10.28 -18.98 12.27
N SER A 70 -10.96 -19.81 13.04
CA SER A 70 -11.57 -21.03 12.53
C SER A 70 -12.91 -21.39 13.17
N SER A 71 -13.66 -22.23 12.46
CA SER A 71 -14.89 -22.86 12.94
C SER A 71 -14.95 -24.31 12.47
N LYS A 72 -15.22 -25.23 13.40
CA LYS A 72 -15.52 -26.63 13.12
C LYS A 72 -17.03 -26.79 13.02
N LEU A 73 -17.54 -26.95 11.80
CA LEU A 73 -18.97 -26.95 11.48
C LEU A 73 -19.40 -28.32 10.96
N VAL A 74 -20.62 -28.74 11.25
CA VAL A 74 -21.19 -29.97 10.66
C VAL A 74 -21.79 -29.62 9.30
N GLU A 75 -21.36 -30.31 8.25
CA GLU A 75 -21.87 -30.16 6.89
C GLU A 75 -22.11 -31.53 6.22
N LYS A 76 -22.80 -31.52 5.08
CA LYS A 76 -23.06 -32.72 4.27
C LYS A 76 -21.91 -32.99 3.31
N ASP A 77 -21.28 -34.15 3.41
CA ASP A 77 -20.30 -34.59 2.42
C ASP A 77 -20.95 -34.65 1.02
N PRO A 78 -20.38 -33.99 0.00
CA PRO A 78 -21.00 -33.89 -1.31
C PRO A 78 -21.04 -35.22 -2.09
N ILE A 79 -20.30 -36.24 -1.66
CA ILE A 79 -20.22 -37.56 -2.29
C ILE A 79 -21.10 -38.55 -1.52
N SER A 80 -20.94 -38.67 -0.21
CA SER A 80 -21.66 -39.66 0.59
C SER A 80 -23.02 -39.16 1.11
N GLY A 81 -23.21 -37.85 1.28
CA GLY A 81 -24.39 -37.27 1.92
C GLY A 81 -24.41 -37.41 3.46
N GLU A 82 -23.34 -37.94 4.05
CA GLU A 82 -23.22 -38.09 5.50
C GLU A 82 -22.86 -36.75 6.16
N ASP A 83 -23.24 -36.61 7.44
CA ASP A 83 -22.79 -35.49 8.26
C ASP A 83 -21.31 -35.65 8.60
N VAL A 84 -20.50 -34.65 8.24
CA VAL A 84 -19.07 -34.60 8.49
C VAL A 84 -18.71 -33.30 9.19
N THR A 85 -17.68 -33.34 10.05
CA THR A 85 -17.14 -32.11 10.64
C THR A 85 -16.13 -31.48 9.68
N VAL A 86 -16.37 -30.23 9.31
CA VAL A 86 -15.55 -29.43 8.40
C VAL A 86 -14.87 -28.31 9.18
N LEU A 87 -13.55 -28.27 9.15
CA LEU A 87 -12.76 -27.14 9.62
C LEU A 87 -12.74 -26.06 8.54
N TRP A 88 -13.37 -24.93 8.81
CA TRP A 88 -13.13 -23.67 8.09
C TRP A 88 -12.05 -22.89 8.81
N VAL A 89 -10.95 -22.58 8.14
CA VAL A 89 -9.83 -21.83 8.71
C VAL A 89 -9.31 -20.80 7.72
N LYS A 90 -8.88 -19.63 8.19
CA LYS A 90 -8.28 -18.61 7.32
C LYS A 90 -7.15 -19.24 6.48
N GLY A 91 -7.24 -19.11 5.15
CA GLY A 91 -6.23 -19.62 4.23
C GLY A 91 -5.00 -18.72 4.12
N SER A 92 -3.89 -19.25 3.61
CA SER A 92 -2.58 -18.59 3.55
C SER A 92 -2.59 -17.24 2.81
N GLY A 93 -2.13 -16.16 3.45
CA GLY A 93 -1.97 -14.82 2.84
C GLY A 93 -3.24 -13.98 2.75
N GLY A 94 -4.33 -14.35 3.46
CA GLY A 94 -5.53 -13.51 3.60
C GLY A 94 -5.43 -12.57 4.80
N ASP A 95 -6.05 -11.39 4.68
CA ASP A 95 -6.22 -10.41 5.78
C ASP A 95 -7.59 -10.62 6.45
N LEU A 96 -7.61 -10.82 7.77
CA LEU A 96 -8.85 -11.00 8.53
C LEU A 96 -9.81 -9.81 8.37
N ARG A 97 -9.30 -8.59 8.22
CA ARG A 97 -10.11 -7.36 8.09
C ARG A 97 -11.04 -7.34 6.87
N THR A 98 -10.56 -7.91 5.77
CA THR A 98 -11.20 -7.84 4.45
C THR A 98 -11.63 -9.22 3.96
N SER A 99 -11.66 -10.20 4.87
CA SER A 99 -11.92 -11.57 4.53
C SER A 99 -13.36 -11.77 4.08
N LYS A 100 -13.51 -12.58 3.03
CA LYS A 100 -14.75 -13.12 2.51
C LYS A 100 -14.70 -14.64 2.65
N LYS A 101 -15.83 -15.33 2.43
CA LYS A 101 -15.89 -16.81 2.47
C LYS A 101 -14.76 -17.48 1.67
N GLY A 102 -14.45 -16.97 0.48
CA GLY A 102 -13.38 -17.52 -0.39
C GLY A 102 -11.96 -17.39 0.18
N ASN A 103 -11.75 -16.62 1.25
CA ASN A 103 -10.47 -16.51 1.93
C ASN A 103 -10.21 -17.65 2.93
N PHE A 104 -11.23 -18.47 3.25
CA PHE A 104 -11.15 -19.60 4.17
C PHE A 104 -11.00 -20.92 3.42
N ALA A 105 -10.03 -21.73 3.85
CA ALA A 105 -9.90 -23.12 3.43
C ALA A 105 -10.88 -23.98 4.23
N SER A 106 -11.49 -24.97 3.57
CA SER A 106 -12.39 -25.94 4.20
C SER A 106 -11.77 -27.34 4.11
N LEU A 107 -11.67 -28.03 5.25
CA LEU A 107 -11.03 -29.35 5.33
C LEU A 107 -11.88 -30.33 6.15
N TYR A 108 -11.89 -31.61 5.76
CA TYR A 108 -12.42 -32.69 6.58
C TYR A 108 -11.62 -32.79 7.87
N GLN A 109 -12.26 -32.51 9.01
CA GLN A 109 -11.60 -32.47 10.31
C GLN A 109 -11.00 -33.83 10.69
N ASP A 110 -11.72 -34.92 10.44
CA ASP A 110 -11.24 -36.27 10.79
C ASP A 110 -9.99 -36.66 9.99
N LYS A 111 -9.94 -36.31 8.70
CA LYS A 111 -8.75 -36.55 7.87
C LYS A 111 -7.55 -35.75 8.38
N LEU A 112 -7.76 -34.50 8.79
CA LEU A 112 -6.71 -33.67 9.40
C LEU A 112 -6.18 -34.27 10.70
N ILE A 113 -7.06 -34.79 11.56
CA ILE A 113 -6.65 -35.48 12.79
C ILE A 113 -5.85 -36.75 12.48
N SER A 114 -6.28 -37.54 11.48
CA SER A 114 -5.55 -38.74 11.04
C SER A 114 -4.15 -38.44 10.47
N LEU A 115 -3.86 -37.21 10.06
CA LEU A 115 -2.50 -36.83 9.65
C LEU A 115 -1.49 -36.97 10.80
N GLN A 116 -1.93 -37.00 12.06
CA GLN A 116 -1.04 -37.24 13.20
C GLN A 116 -0.41 -38.63 13.15
N ASP A 117 -1.14 -39.65 12.69
CA ASP A 117 -0.59 -41.00 12.57
C ASP A 117 0.52 -41.05 11.51
N ILE A 118 0.31 -40.35 10.40
CA ILE A 118 1.31 -40.19 9.35
C ILE A 118 2.53 -39.45 9.91
N TYR A 119 2.31 -38.34 10.60
CA TYR A 119 3.38 -37.56 11.21
C TYR A 119 4.20 -38.39 12.21
N HIS A 120 3.53 -39.18 13.05
CA HIS A 120 4.19 -40.05 14.02
C HIS A 120 4.95 -41.23 13.39
N SER A 121 4.59 -41.63 12.16
CA SER A 121 5.28 -42.68 11.41
C SER A 121 6.67 -42.27 10.89
N PHE A 122 6.97 -40.97 10.80
CA PHE A 122 8.29 -40.51 10.40
C PHE A 122 9.35 -40.82 11.48
N GLU A 123 10.53 -41.27 11.03
CA GLU A 123 11.69 -41.47 11.90
C GLU A 123 12.27 -40.12 12.38
N ASN A 124 12.48 -39.18 11.46
CA ASN A 124 13.00 -37.84 11.75
C ASN A 124 11.86 -36.82 11.82
N LYS A 125 11.17 -36.79 12.96
CA LYS A 125 10.11 -35.85 13.33
C LYS A 125 10.54 -34.92 14.46
N GLY A 126 9.84 -33.82 14.64
CA GLY A 126 10.15 -32.78 15.62
C GLY A 126 10.14 -31.39 14.99
N LEU A 127 10.38 -30.38 15.82
CA LEU A 127 10.41 -28.99 15.40
C LEU A 127 11.52 -28.79 14.34
N LYS A 128 11.19 -28.11 13.23
CA LYS A 128 12.13 -27.87 12.11
C LYS A 128 12.64 -29.13 11.41
N SER A 129 11.95 -30.25 11.57
CA SER A 129 12.27 -31.48 10.84
C SER A 129 11.69 -31.47 9.41
N PRO A 130 12.30 -32.23 8.47
CA PRO A 130 11.70 -32.47 7.16
C PRO A 130 10.29 -33.08 7.24
N ALA A 131 10.00 -33.88 8.27
CA ALA A 131 8.68 -34.43 8.49
C ALA A 131 7.64 -33.32 8.75
N GLU A 132 7.96 -32.34 9.60
CA GLU A 132 7.07 -31.22 9.89
C GLU A 132 6.74 -30.42 8.61
N ASP A 133 7.76 -30.05 7.84
CA ASP A 133 7.57 -29.30 6.59
C ASP A 133 6.78 -30.11 5.55
N SER A 134 6.95 -31.44 5.52
CA SER A 134 6.22 -32.34 4.60
C SER A 134 4.71 -32.38 4.89
N MET A 135 4.28 -32.14 6.13
CA MET A 135 2.86 -32.18 6.48
C MET A 135 2.03 -31.12 5.76
N VAL A 136 2.65 -30.00 5.37
CA VAL A 136 1.98 -28.93 4.62
C VAL A 136 1.50 -29.42 3.26
N GLN A 137 2.23 -30.37 2.65
CA GLN A 137 1.84 -31.00 1.39
C GLN A 137 0.70 -32.00 1.55
N MET A 138 0.38 -32.41 2.78
CA MET A 138 -0.71 -33.34 3.08
C MET A 138 -2.06 -32.66 3.23
N TYR A 139 -2.10 -31.35 3.55
CA TYR A 139 -3.37 -30.63 3.75
C TYR A 139 -4.32 -30.68 2.54
N PRO A 140 -3.87 -30.60 1.28
CA PRO A 140 -4.75 -30.75 0.11
C PRO A 140 -5.54 -32.07 0.08
N HIS A 141 -5.01 -33.17 0.63
CA HIS A 141 -5.75 -34.45 0.72
C HIS A 141 -6.92 -34.39 1.70
N CYS A 142 -6.94 -33.39 2.57
CA CYS A 142 -8.00 -33.15 3.54
C CYS A 142 -9.05 -32.15 3.02
N THR A 143 -8.89 -31.59 1.80
CA THR A 143 -9.79 -30.56 1.27
C THR A 143 -11.24 -31.03 1.21
N TYR A 144 -12.13 -30.25 1.81
CA TYR A 144 -13.57 -30.43 1.71
C TYR A 144 -14.12 -29.65 0.52
N ASN A 145 -15.03 -30.29 -0.23
CA ASN A 145 -15.81 -29.71 -1.32
C ASN A 145 -14.99 -28.92 -2.36
N LEU A 146 -13.83 -29.47 -2.76
CA LEU A 146 -12.95 -28.91 -3.80
C LEU A 146 -12.58 -27.43 -3.57
N ASN A 147 -12.56 -26.96 -2.33
CA ASN A 147 -12.22 -25.57 -2.02
C ASN A 147 -10.78 -25.28 -2.48
N PRO A 148 -10.58 -24.33 -3.42
CA PRO A 148 -9.27 -24.08 -4.02
C PRO A 148 -8.35 -23.28 -3.09
N ARG A 149 -8.85 -22.80 -1.93
CA ARG A 149 -8.09 -21.96 -1.03
C ARG A 149 -7.06 -22.80 -0.28
N ALA A 150 -5.78 -22.47 -0.47
CA ALA A 150 -4.68 -23.09 0.25
C ALA A 150 -4.82 -22.86 1.78
N PRO A 151 -4.80 -23.93 2.60
CA PRO A 151 -4.81 -23.82 4.07
C PRO A 151 -3.59 -23.06 4.61
N SER A 152 -3.73 -22.44 5.79
CA SER A 152 -2.58 -21.85 6.50
C SER A 152 -1.66 -22.94 7.04
N ILE A 153 -0.40 -22.59 7.29
CA ILE A 153 0.52 -23.47 8.03
C ILE A 153 0.04 -23.71 9.46
N ASP A 154 -0.73 -22.76 10.01
CA ASP A 154 -1.31 -22.84 11.36
C ASP A 154 -2.56 -23.72 11.43
N THR A 155 -2.97 -24.35 10.33
CA THR A 155 -4.13 -25.25 10.32
C THR A 155 -4.12 -26.28 11.47
N PRO A 156 -2.97 -26.90 11.85
CA PRO A 156 -2.89 -27.77 13.02
C PRO A 156 -3.24 -27.10 14.36
N LEU A 157 -2.86 -25.83 14.56
CA LEU A 157 -3.20 -25.06 15.78
C LEU A 157 -4.71 -24.95 15.93
N HIS A 158 -5.44 -24.82 14.82
CA HIS A 158 -6.90 -24.76 14.82
C HIS A 158 -7.55 -26.14 14.87
N SER A 159 -6.98 -27.12 14.20
CA SER A 159 -7.56 -28.46 14.09
C SER A 159 -7.43 -29.25 15.39
N PHE A 160 -6.28 -29.18 16.08
CA PHE A 160 -5.98 -30.07 17.21
C PHE A 160 -6.52 -29.57 18.55
N ILE A 161 -6.94 -28.31 18.62
CA ILE A 161 -7.68 -27.76 19.76
C ILE A 161 -9.10 -28.35 19.78
N PRO A 162 -9.54 -28.99 20.88
CA PRO A 162 -10.77 -29.78 20.95
C PRO A 162 -12.05 -28.95 21.15
N TYR A 163 -12.08 -27.72 20.64
CA TYR A 163 -13.21 -26.79 20.73
C TYR A 163 -13.68 -26.36 19.34
N LYS A 164 -14.94 -25.97 19.19
CA LYS A 164 -15.50 -25.65 17.86
C LYS A 164 -14.91 -24.40 17.23
N PHE A 165 -14.63 -23.38 18.02
CA PHE A 165 -14.18 -22.07 17.54
C PHE A 165 -12.81 -21.75 18.13
N VAL A 166 -11.90 -21.29 17.29
CA VAL A 166 -10.53 -20.96 17.70
C VAL A 166 -10.12 -19.65 17.05
N ASP A 167 -9.63 -18.73 17.86
CA ASP A 167 -9.11 -17.44 17.44
C ASP A 167 -7.63 -17.35 17.84
N HIS A 168 -6.78 -17.09 16.85
CA HIS A 168 -5.36 -16.86 17.00
C HIS A 168 -5.05 -15.44 16.49
N THR A 169 -4.66 -14.55 17.41
CA THR A 169 -4.51 -13.12 17.15
C THR A 169 -3.16 -12.61 17.64
N HIS A 170 -2.81 -11.39 17.20
CA HIS A 170 -1.54 -10.72 17.48
C HIS A 170 -1.70 -9.41 18.26
N PRO A 171 -2.37 -9.43 19.44
CA PRO A 171 -2.69 -8.19 20.12
C PRO A 171 -1.45 -7.57 20.75
N VAL A 172 -1.22 -6.28 20.46
CA VAL A 172 -0.08 -5.50 20.98
C VAL A 172 0.17 -5.70 22.48
N PRO A 173 -0.83 -5.59 23.39
CA PRO A 173 -0.59 -5.72 24.83
C PRO A 173 -0.21 -7.15 25.23
N VAL A 174 -0.67 -8.18 24.53
CA VAL A 174 -0.31 -9.57 24.85
C VAL A 174 1.07 -9.90 24.30
N ILE A 175 1.40 -9.44 23.10
CA ILE A 175 2.75 -9.61 22.53
C ILE A 175 3.78 -8.90 23.39
N ALA A 176 3.47 -7.70 23.92
CA ALA A 176 4.34 -7.02 24.88
C ALA A 176 4.74 -7.93 26.04
N ILE A 177 3.76 -8.60 26.66
CA ILE A 177 4.00 -9.58 27.74
C ILE A 177 4.78 -10.78 27.20
N ALA A 178 4.41 -11.29 26.01
CA ALA A 178 5.06 -12.43 25.38
C ALA A 178 6.56 -12.20 25.05
N THR A 179 6.98 -10.94 24.99
CA THR A 179 8.34 -10.50 24.61
C THR A 179 9.11 -9.86 25.77
N ALA A 180 8.51 -9.78 26.95
CA ALA A 180 9.22 -9.39 28.16
C ALA A 180 10.09 -10.55 28.67
N ASP A 181 11.30 -10.24 29.14
CA ASP A 181 12.23 -11.21 29.77
C ASP A 181 11.61 -12.02 30.93
N ASN A 182 10.63 -11.44 31.62
CA ASN A 182 9.84 -12.03 32.70
C ASN A 182 8.37 -12.33 32.31
N GLY A 183 8.11 -12.52 31.01
CA GLY A 183 6.76 -12.74 30.44
C GLY A 183 5.89 -13.79 31.14
N PRO A 184 6.37 -15.02 31.41
CA PRO A 184 5.59 -16.05 32.11
C PRO A 184 5.10 -15.61 33.50
N GLU A 185 5.93 -14.88 34.24
CA GLU A 185 5.60 -14.40 35.58
C GLU A 185 4.55 -13.29 35.54
N ILE A 186 4.61 -12.43 34.52
CA ILE A 186 3.61 -11.38 34.29
C ILE A 186 2.28 -12.01 33.84
N MET A 187 2.33 -12.98 32.92
CA MET A 187 1.17 -13.75 32.48
C MET A 187 0.42 -14.32 33.71
N GLN A 188 1.13 -14.99 34.62
CA GLN A 188 0.52 -15.55 35.82
C GLN A 188 -0.16 -14.49 36.70
N LYS A 189 0.41 -13.27 36.80
CA LYS A 189 -0.19 -12.17 37.57
C LYS A 189 -1.47 -11.62 36.94
N ILE A 190 -1.58 -11.64 35.61
CA ILE A 190 -2.72 -11.10 34.86
C ILE A 190 -3.84 -12.14 34.77
N TYR A 191 -3.47 -13.38 34.46
CA TYR A 191 -4.41 -14.41 34.05
C TYR A 191 -4.70 -15.46 35.12
N GLY A 192 -3.80 -15.63 36.09
CA GLY A 192 -3.91 -16.73 37.05
C GLY A 192 -3.96 -18.07 36.31
N ASP A 193 -4.98 -18.86 36.60
CA ASP A 193 -5.15 -20.20 36.00
C ASP A 193 -5.99 -20.17 34.69
N ASP A 194 -6.40 -18.99 34.20
CA ASP A 194 -7.22 -18.88 32.98
C ASP A 194 -6.39 -19.05 31.69
N VAL A 195 -5.08 -18.82 31.73
CA VAL A 195 -4.20 -18.81 30.55
C VAL A 195 -2.91 -19.56 30.85
N ALA A 196 -2.46 -20.38 29.91
CA ALA A 196 -1.17 -21.06 30.00
C ALA A 196 -0.11 -20.40 29.11
N TRP A 197 1.16 -20.72 29.37
CA TRP A 197 2.30 -20.27 28.58
C TRP A 197 2.89 -21.42 27.77
N VAL A 198 3.20 -21.15 26.51
CA VAL A 198 4.03 -22.03 25.66
C VAL A 198 5.20 -21.20 25.16
N ASP A 199 6.42 -21.67 25.40
CA ASP A 199 7.63 -21.02 24.90
C ASP A 199 7.62 -20.90 23.38
N TRP A 200 8.45 -20.00 22.84
CA TRP A 200 8.55 -19.80 21.40
C TRP A 200 8.77 -21.13 20.67
N MET A 201 7.86 -21.42 19.74
CA MET A 201 7.94 -22.54 18.81
C MET A 201 7.52 -22.05 17.42
N ARG A 202 8.22 -22.52 16.39
CA ARG A 202 7.84 -22.24 15.00
C ARG A 202 6.39 -22.70 14.74
N PRO A 203 5.54 -21.87 14.13
CA PRO A 203 4.17 -22.27 13.80
C PRO A 203 4.16 -23.45 12.82
N GLY A 204 3.29 -24.43 13.08
CA GLY A 204 3.26 -25.67 12.31
C GLY A 204 2.62 -26.83 13.06
N PHE A 205 2.98 -28.04 12.63
CA PHE A 205 2.37 -29.28 13.12
C PHE A 205 2.73 -29.56 14.59
N GLU A 206 3.99 -29.33 14.98
CA GLU A 206 4.46 -29.56 16.36
C GLU A 206 3.80 -28.61 17.35
N LEU A 207 3.69 -27.33 17.01
CA LEU A 207 3.00 -26.37 17.87
C LEU A 207 1.52 -26.77 18.07
N GLY A 208 0.84 -27.25 17.03
CA GLY A 208 -0.52 -27.78 17.16
C GLY A 208 -0.61 -28.95 18.15
N LEU A 209 0.36 -29.88 18.11
CA LEU A 209 0.42 -31.00 19.06
C LEU A 209 0.69 -30.51 20.49
N LYS A 210 1.60 -29.54 20.66
CA LYS A 210 1.94 -28.97 21.95
C LYS A 210 0.77 -28.24 22.59
N LEU A 211 0.03 -27.45 21.81
CA LEU A 211 -1.19 -26.78 22.30
C LEU A 211 -2.21 -27.77 22.83
N ARG A 212 -2.46 -28.87 22.11
CA ARG A 212 -3.37 -29.92 22.57
C ARG A 212 -2.89 -30.56 23.88
N GLU A 213 -1.59 -30.81 24.02
CA GLU A 213 -1.00 -31.33 25.25
C GLU A 213 -1.17 -30.35 26.42
N THR A 214 -0.86 -29.07 26.23
CA THR A 214 -1.02 -28.03 27.24
C THR A 214 -2.46 -27.90 27.72
N ILE A 215 -3.45 -27.99 26.82
CA ILE A 215 -4.88 -27.99 27.18
C ILE A 215 -5.24 -29.21 28.01
N LYS A 216 -4.69 -30.38 27.66
CA LYS A 216 -4.94 -31.63 28.39
C LYS A 216 -4.35 -31.60 29.80
N GLU A 217 -3.17 -30.98 29.96
CA GLU A 217 -2.48 -30.82 31.24
C GLU A 217 -3.14 -29.76 32.14
N ASN A 218 -3.85 -28.79 31.56
CA ASN A 218 -4.48 -27.68 32.28
C ASN A 218 -5.98 -27.58 31.91
N PRO A 219 -6.85 -28.48 32.45
CA PRO A 219 -8.27 -28.43 32.16
C PRO A 219 -8.91 -27.11 32.62
N GLY A 220 -9.65 -26.45 31.73
CA GLY A 220 -10.37 -25.22 32.04
C GLY A 220 -9.68 -23.91 31.64
N ILE A 221 -8.44 -23.97 31.14
CA ILE A 221 -7.81 -22.77 30.55
C ILE A 221 -8.61 -22.28 29.33
N LYS A 222 -8.68 -20.96 29.18
CA LYS A 222 -9.41 -20.27 28.11
C LYS A 222 -8.51 -19.87 26.94
N GLY A 223 -7.20 -19.82 27.15
CA GLY A 223 -6.25 -19.46 26.11
C GLY A 223 -4.80 -19.80 26.47
N ILE A 224 -3.92 -19.59 25.51
CA ILE A 224 -2.47 -19.79 25.63
C ILE A 224 -1.78 -18.55 25.06
N ILE A 225 -0.80 -18.02 25.80
CA ILE A 225 0.18 -17.08 25.25
C ILE A 225 1.31 -17.89 24.65
N LEU A 226 1.56 -17.62 23.37
CA LEU A 226 2.68 -18.14 22.62
C LEU A 226 3.84 -17.14 22.77
N GLY A 227 4.89 -17.52 23.50
CA GLY A 227 6.05 -16.67 23.77
C GLY A 227 6.64 -16.09 22.49
N GLY A 228 6.83 -14.77 22.42
CA GLY A 228 7.29 -14.06 21.22
C GLY A 228 6.32 -13.99 20.04
N HIS A 229 5.09 -14.54 20.13
CA HIS A 229 4.19 -14.67 18.99
C HIS A 229 2.86 -13.94 19.19
N GLY A 230 2.00 -14.39 20.10
CA GLY A 230 0.63 -13.88 20.21
C GLY A 230 -0.27 -14.70 21.14
N LEU A 231 -1.58 -14.53 20.95
CA LEU A 231 -2.64 -15.15 21.75
C LEU A 231 -3.36 -16.20 20.92
N ILE A 232 -3.68 -17.35 21.52
CA ILE A 232 -4.65 -18.29 20.98
C ILE A 232 -5.69 -18.65 22.04
N ASN A 233 -6.96 -18.55 21.70
CA ASN A 233 -8.09 -18.84 22.58
C ASN A 233 -9.21 -19.55 21.81
N TRP A 234 -10.19 -20.09 22.54
CA TRP A 234 -11.23 -20.93 21.95
C TRP A 234 -12.50 -20.96 22.80
N ALA A 235 -13.60 -21.41 22.18
CA ALA A 235 -14.86 -21.75 22.86
C ALA A 235 -15.71 -22.70 21.99
N ASP A 236 -16.82 -23.17 22.55
CA ASP A 236 -17.83 -23.97 21.81
C ASP A 236 -18.99 -23.14 21.24
N ASP A 237 -19.00 -21.83 21.54
CA ASP A 237 -19.83 -20.79 20.92
C ASP A 237 -18.93 -19.70 20.28
N ASP A 238 -19.33 -19.16 19.14
CA ASP A 238 -18.50 -18.21 18.37
C ASP A 238 -18.51 -16.80 18.94
N LYS A 239 -19.60 -16.36 19.56
CA LYS A 239 -19.67 -15.09 20.28
C LYS A 239 -18.86 -15.18 21.57
N GLU A 240 -19.00 -16.28 22.31
CA GLU A 240 -18.17 -16.54 23.49
C GLU A 240 -16.67 -16.54 23.13
N CYS A 241 -16.27 -17.18 22.03
CA CYS A 241 -14.89 -17.16 21.56
C CYS A 241 -14.37 -15.74 21.30
N TYR A 242 -15.20 -14.90 20.66
CA TYR A 242 -14.90 -13.49 20.42
C TYR A 242 -14.79 -12.69 21.72
N ASP A 243 -15.74 -12.86 22.63
CA ASP A 243 -15.77 -12.16 23.92
C ASP A 243 -14.56 -12.54 24.79
N ILE A 244 -14.15 -13.81 24.80
CA ILE A 244 -12.91 -14.28 25.46
C ILE A 244 -11.68 -13.60 24.85
N SER A 245 -11.59 -13.50 23.52
CA SER A 245 -10.47 -12.79 22.88
C SER A 245 -10.37 -11.36 23.40
N LEU A 246 -11.48 -10.62 23.47
CA LEU A 246 -11.49 -9.25 23.97
C LEU A 246 -11.17 -9.18 25.47
N GLU A 247 -11.72 -10.08 26.29
CA GLU A 247 -11.47 -10.15 27.73
C GLU A 247 -9.97 -10.29 28.02
N LEU A 248 -9.32 -11.27 27.38
CA LEU A 248 -7.90 -11.55 27.59
C LEU A 248 -7.03 -10.36 27.17
N ILE A 249 -7.33 -9.76 26.02
CA ILE A 249 -6.62 -8.57 25.52
C ILE A 249 -6.75 -7.38 26.49
N ASN A 250 -7.97 -7.12 26.97
CA ASN A 250 -8.27 -6.02 27.87
C ASN A 250 -7.62 -6.18 29.24
N ARG A 251 -7.53 -7.41 29.77
CA ARG A 251 -6.78 -7.72 31.00
C ARG A 251 -5.30 -7.38 30.87
N ALA A 252 -4.66 -7.73 29.75
CA ALA A 252 -3.28 -7.33 29.47
C ALA A 252 -3.13 -5.81 29.37
N ALA A 253 -3.99 -5.14 28.58
CA ALA A 253 -3.94 -3.69 28.41
C ALA A 253 -4.09 -2.95 29.75
N ALA A 254 -5.04 -3.37 30.59
CA ALA A 254 -5.26 -2.80 31.92
C ALA A 254 -4.03 -2.98 32.84
N TYR A 255 -3.39 -4.16 32.79
CA TYR A 255 -2.19 -4.39 33.58
C TYR A 255 -1.02 -3.50 33.11
N LEU A 256 -0.81 -3.36 31.80
CA LEU A 256 0.24 -2.51 31.25
C LEU A 256 0.02 -1.04 31.60
N ASN A 257 -1.20 -0.50 31.43
CA ASN A 257 -1.53 0.88 31.81
C ASN A 257 -1.25 1.17 33.29
N LYS A 258 -1.49 0.20 34.18
CA LYS A 258 -1.21 0.36 35.61
C LYS A 258 0.28 0.50 35.93
N HIS A 259 1.15 0.00 35.07
CA HIS A 259 2.61 0.03 35.25
C HIS A 259 3.31 1.05 34.34
N GLU A 260 2.56 1.70 33.45
CA GLU A 260 3.04 2.62 32.43
C GLU A 260 3.82 3.80 33.03
N LYS A 261 4.97 4.12 32.43
CA LYS A 261 5.91 5.16 32.93
C LYS A 261 5.78 6.49 32.18
N GLY A 262 4.77 6.65 31.32
CA GLY A 262 4.53 7.86 30.55
C GLY A 262 5.72 8.22 29.65
N GLU A 263 6.21 9.45 29.73
CA GLU A 263 7.39 9.90 28.95
C GLU A 263 8.66 9.09 29.25
N GLN A 264 8.73 8.42 30.41
CA GLN A 264 9.89 7.64 30.82
C GLN A 264 9.87 6.20 30.31
N SER A 265 8.84 5.75 29.58
CA SER A 265 8.73 4.36 29.11
C SER A 265 9.79 3.94 28.10
N PHE A 266 10.45 4.91 27.46
CA PHE A 266 11.65 4.69 26.63
C PHE A 266 12.86 5.50 27.12
N GLY A 267 12.95 5.72 28.44
CA GLY A 267 14.06 6.44 29.06
C GLY A 267 14.02 7.97 28.86
N GLY A 268 12.88 8.54 28.47
CA GLY A 268 12.71 9.99 28.27
C GLY A 268 13.15 10.49 26.89
N GLU A 269 12.85 11.75 26.61
CA GLU A 269 13.19 12.42 25.35
C GLU A 269 14.70 12.73 25.25
N LYS A 270 15.32 12.34 24.13
CA LYS A 270 16.70 12.65 23.72
C LYS A 270 16.75 13.77 22.67
N VAL A 271 15.75 13.81 21.78
CA VAL A 271 15.67 14.72 20.63
C VAL A 271 14.30 15.37 20.59
N GLN A 272 14.23 16.69 20.43
CA GLN A 272 12.93 17.35 20.29
C GLN A 272 12.43 17.24 18.83
N SER A 273 11.15 16.94 18.65
CA SER A 273 10.52 16.97 17.32
C SER A 273 10.59 18.36 16.69
N LEU A 274 10.90 18.42 15.40
CA LEU A 274 10.64 19.63 14.61
C LEU A 274 9.13 19.88 14.53
N THR A 275 8.72 21.11 14.25
CA THR A 275 7.31 21.41 13.97
C THR A 275 6.83 20.66 12.73
N GLU A 276 5.52 20.41 12.59
CA GLU A 276 4.98 19.67 11.43
C GLU A 276 5.42 20.28 10.08
N GLY A 277 5.41 21.61 9.97
CA GLY A 277 5.84 22.32 8.76
C GLY A 277 7.33 22.11 8.44
N GLU A 278 8.20 22.18 9.45
CA GLU A 278 9.63 21.92 9.32
C GLU A 278 9.91 20.46 8.98
N ARG A 279 9.24 19.51 9.66
CA ARG A 279 9.35 18.06 9.35
C ARG A 279 9.00 17.79 7.90
N ARG A 280 7.86 18.29 7.42
CA ARG A 280 7.42 18.13 6.03
C ARG A 280 8.41 18.74 5.04
N ALA A 281 8.98 19.90 5.36
CA ALA A 281 9.98 20.52 4.50
C ALA A 281 11.28 19.68 4.41
N VAL A 282 11.79 19.20 5.55
CA VAL A 282 12.98 18.36 5.58
C VAL A 282 12.72 17.01 4.89
N LEU A 283 11.62 16.33 5.22
CA LEU A 283 11.21 15.06 4.62
C LEU A 283 11.10 15.16 3.10
N ALA A 284 10.39 16.16 2.58
CA ALA A 284 10.31 16.39 1.14
C ALA A 284 11.68 16.64 0.49
N GLY A 285 12.64 17.20 1.24
CA GLY A 285 14.00 17.40 0.79
C GLY A 285 14.91 16.17 0.85
N ILE A 286 14.48 15.05 1.43
CA ILE A 286 15.30 13.82 1.57
C ILE A 286 14.64 12.55 1.02
N LEU A 287 13.33 12.55 0.80
CA LEU A 287 12.60 11.33 0.41
C LEU A 287 13.07 10.76 -0.94
N SER A 288 13.19 11.61 -1.96
CA SER A 288 13.72 11.23 -3.28
C SER A 288 15.16 10.70 -3.19
N PHE A 289 15.98 11.34 -2.37
CA PHE A 289 17.35 10.93 -2.10
C PHE A 289 17.42 9.53 -1.46
N ILE A 290 16.67 9.29 -0.38
CA ILE A 290 16.63 7.97 0.28
C ILE A 290 16.11 6.93 -0.71
N ARG A 291 15.00 7.21 -1.40
CA ARG A 291 14.39 6.30 -2.38
C ARG A 291 15.40 5.88 -3.43
N GLY A 292 16.15 6.84 -3.97
CA GLY A 292 17.23 6.60 -4.94
C GLY A 292 18.27 5.59 -4.43
N HIS A 293 18.68 5.72 -3.17
CA HIS A 293 19.67 4.82 -2.59
C HIS A 293 19.11 3.44 -2.26
N VAL A 294 17.86 3.33 -1.79
CA VAL A 294 17.25 2.02 -1.49
C VAL A 294 16.72 1.30 -2.74
N SER A 295 16.52 2.00 -3.85
CA SER A 295 15.92 1.46 -5.09
C SER A 295 16.95 0.99 -6.13
N GLY A 296 18.12 0.53 -5.69
CA GLY A 296 19.24 0.18 -6.59
C GLY A 296 18.98 -1.04 -7.48
N GLU A 297 18.33 -2.09 -6.94
CA GLU A 297 17.96 -3.29 -7.71
C GLU A 297 16.48 -3.28 -8.09
N THR A 298 15.61 -3.00 -7.11
CA THR A 298 14.16 -2.92 -7.31
C THR A 298 13.63 -1.63 -6.71
N ARG A 299 12.64 -1.01 -7.37
CA ARG A 299 12.08 0.26 -6.89
C ARG A 299 11.14 0.04 -5.71
N PHE A 300 11.09 1.05 -4.84
CA PHE A 300 10.19 1.10 -3.69
C PHE A 300 9.22 2.28 -3.79
N ILE A 301 8.06 2.12 -3.15
CA ILE A 301 7.08 3.16 -2.84
C ILE A 301 7.14 3.42 -1.34
N GLY A 302 7.09 4.70 -0.95
CA GLY A 302 7.25 5.15 0.42
C GLY A 302 5.93 5.48 1.14
N THR A 303 5.95 5.30 2.46
CA THR A 303 4.96 5.84 3.40
C THR A 303 5.70 6.53 4.54
N VAL A 304 5.26 7.74 4.88
CA VAL A 304 5.77 8.53 6.01
C VAL A 304 4.80 8.40 7.18
N GLN A 305 5.33 8.11 8.37
CA GLN A 305 4.61 8.09 9.63
C GLN A 305 5.30 9.03 10.62
N ASP A 306 4.56 10.01 11.14
CA ASP A 306 5.07 11.01 12.10
C ASP A 306 4.03 11.36 13.18
N ASP A 307 3.21 10.38 13.58
CA ASP A 307 2.32 10.53 14.72
C ASP A 307 3.08 10.60 16.05
N ASP A 308 2.40 11.04 17.11
CA ASP A 308 3.00 11.30 18.42
C ASP A 308 3.61 10.03 19.03
N VAL A 309 2.97 8.87 18.83
CA VAL A 309 3.46 7.57 19.32
C VAL A 309 4.81 7.23 18.68
N THR A 310 4.90 7.37 17.37
CA THR A 310 6.11 7.11 16.57
C THR A 310 7.21 8.09 16.95
N LEU A 311 6.89 9.39 17.01
CA LEU A 311 7.86 10.43 17.36
C LEU A 311 8.39 10.25 18.78
N GLN A 312 7.52 9.94 19.75
CA GLN A 312 7.94 9.69 21.13
C GLN A 312 8.96 8.55 21.22
N PHE A 313 8.75 7.45 20.48
CA PHE A 313 9.71 6.36 20.43
C PHE A 313 11.02 6.79 19.78
N ILE A 314 11.00 7.31 18.56
CA ILE A 314 12.22 7.58 17.78
C ILE A 314 13.08 8.67 18.45
N ASN A 315 12.46 9.60 19.16
CA ASN A 315 13.14 10.67 19.87
C ASN A 315 13.69 10.26 21.25
N SER A 316 13.45 9.04 21.69
CA SER A 316 13.78 8.61 23.05
C SER A 316 15.25 8.22 23.25
N ASN A 317 15.67 8.08 24.51
CA ASN A 317 17.01 7.59 24.85
C ASN A 317 17.21 6.11 24.47
N ASP A 318 16.14 5.31 24.49
CA ASP A 318 16.20 3.87 24.17
C ASP A 318 16.03 3.53 22.69
N ALA A 319 15.64 4.51 21.85
CA ALA A 319 15.31 4.32 20.44
C ALA A 319 16.37 3.51 19.66
N ALA A 320 17.64 3.90 19.77
CA ALA A 320 18.74 3.25 19.05
C ALA A 320 18.97 1.79 19.50
N ARG A 321 18.88 1.52 20.80
CA ARG A 321 19.03 0.17 21.37
C ARG A 321 17.90 -0.74 20.92
N LEU A 322 16.66 -0.27 21.03
CA LEU A 322 15.47 -1.03 20.69
C LEU A 322 15.34 -1.24 19.17
N ALA A 323 15.70 -0.23 18.37
CA ALA A 323 15.77 -0.36 16.92
C ALA A 323 16.79 -1.44 16.49
N GLU A 324 17.93 -1.56 17.17
CA GLU A 324 18.93 -2.60 16.87
C GLU A 324 18.44 -4.02 17.18
N LEU A 325 17.57 -4.18 18.18
CA LEU A 325 16.94 -5.47 18.51
C LEU A 325 15.92 -5.91 17.45
N GLY A 326 15.25 -4.95 16.80
CA GLY A 326 14.27 -5.23 15.75
C GLY A 326 12.92 -5.72 16.28
N THR A 327 12.08 -6.24 15.39
CA THR A 327 10.72 -6.68 15.70
C THR A 327 10.70 -8.09 16.30
N SER A 328 9.74 -8.39 17.16
CA SER A 328 9.63 -9.68 17.86
C SER A 328 8.73 -10.68 17.14
N CYS A 329 7.71 -10.21 16.41
CA CYS A 329 6.71 -11.07 15.80
C CYS A 329 7.21 -11.67 14.46
N PRO A 330 7.11 -12.99 14.26
CA PRO A 330 7.48 -13.68 13.01
C PRO A 330 6.87 -13.06 11.75
N ASP A 331 5.61 -12.63 11.83
CA ASP A 331 4.86 -12.03 10.72
C ASP A 331 5.48 -10.73 10.23
N HIS A 332 6.27 -10.04 11.06
CA HIS A 332 6.87 -8.75 10.71
C HIS A 332 8.08 -8.90 9.79
N PHE A 333 8.91 -9.94 9.98
CA PHE A 333 10.21 -10.06 9.31
C PHE A 333 10.13 -10.05 7.78
N LEU A 334 9.06 -10.61 7.19
CA LEU A 334 8.87 -10.61 5.74
C LEU A 334 8.68 -9.21 5.14
N ARG A 335 8.31 -8.21 5.96
CA ARG A 335 8.06 -6.83 5.53
C ARG A 335 9.03 -5.82 6.13
N THR A 336 9.28 -5.91 7.44
CA THR A 336 10.13 -4.97 8.18
C THR A 336 11.60 -5.36 8.17
N LYS A 337 11.92 -6.58 7.70
CA LYS A 337 13.23 -7.23 7.85
C LYS A 337 13.60 -7.41 9.33
N ILE A 338 14.81 -7.89 9.57
CA ILE A 338 15.32 -8.19 10.91
C ILE A 338 15.39 -6.96 11.83
N LYS A 339 15.68 -5.77 11.27
CA LYS A 339 15.75 -4.49 12.00
C LYS A 339 15.52 -3.30 11.04
N PRO A 340 15.07 -2.14 11.54
CA PRO A 340 15.07 -0.88 10.79
C PRO A 340 16.49 -0.31 10.64
N LEU A 341 16.65 0.71 9.78
CA LEU A 341 17.77 1.63 9.86
C LEU A 341 17.43 2.80 10.78
N TYR A 342 18.14 2.93 11.90
CA TYR A 342 18.08 4.12 12.75
C TYR A 342 19.18 5.12 12.35
N VAL A 343 18.79 6.31 11.91
CA VAL A 343 19.72 7.38 11.55
C VAL A 343 19.82 8.34 12.74
N ASP A 344 20.90 8.24 13.54
CA ASP A 344 21.10 9.07 14.75
C ASP A 344 21.40 10.53 14.39
N TRP A 345 20.38 11.25 13.93
CA TRP A 345 20.43 12.67 13.58
C TRP A 345 19.75 13.51 14.66
N ASN A 346 20.33 14.66 14.99
CA ASN A 346 19.75 15.61 15.93
C ASN A 346 19.48 16.96 15.25
N PRO A 347 18.21 17.31 14.93
CA PRO A 347 17.86 18.56 14.26
C PRO A 347 18.29 19.83 15.01
N GLN A 348 18.47 19.77 16.33
CA GLN A 348 18.91 20.92 17.12
C GLN A 348 20.42 21.17 17.02
N LYS A 349 21.20 20.20 16.55
CA LYS A 349 22.67 20.26 16.51
C LYS A 349 23.25 20.10 15.11
N GLU A 350 22.50 19.49 14.21
CA GLU A 350 22.99 19.04 12.91
C GLU A 350 22.08 19.55 11.78
N THR A 351 22.70 19.77 10.63
CA THR A 351 22.09 20.30 9.41
C THR A 351 21.50 19.19 8.54
N PRO A 352 20.59 19.52 7.60
CA PRO A 352 20.12 18.56 6.59
C PRO A 352 21.23 17.94 5.71
N LYS A 353 22.38 18.62 5.57
CA LYS A 353 23.54 18.08 4.86
C LYS A 353 24.19 16.94 5.64
N GLU A 354 24.33 17.10 6.96
CA GLU A 354 24.84 16.03 7.84
C GLU A 354 23.87 14.84 7.87
N LEU A 355 22.56 15.10 7.87
CA LEU A 355 21.54 14.06 7.74
C LEU A 355 21.76 13.19 6.49
N ARG A 356 21.95 13.82 5.31
CA ARG A 356 22.23 13.07 4.06
C ARG A 356 23.49 12.21 4.16
N ASN A 357 24.55 12.71 4.78
CA ASN A 357 25.78 11.94 4.99
C ASN A 357 25.54 10.73 5.92
N LYS A 358 24.78 10.92 7.01
CA LYS A 358 24.42 9.83 7.94
C LYS A 358 23.52 8.78 7.29
N ILE A 359 22.61 9.20 6.41
CA ILE A 359 21.80 8.28 5.61
C ILE A 359 22.69 7.39 4.73
N ILE A 360 23.63 7.97 3.96
CA ILE A 360 24.54 7.18 3.12
C ILE A 360 25.34 6.19 3.96
N PHE A 361 25.94 6.66 5.05
CA PHE A 361 26.72 5.81 5.94
C PHE A 361 25.87 4.69 6.53
N GLY A 362 24.70 5.02 7.06
CA GLY A 362 23.76 4.07 7.66
C GLY A 362 23.26 3.03 6.67
N LEU A 363 22.95 3.41 5.43
CA LEU A 363 22.55 2.47 4.38
C LEU A 363 23.67 1.49 4.02
N ASN A 364 24.92 1.97 3.91
CA ASN A 364 26.06 1.10 3.65
C ASN A 364 26.32 0.14 4.82
N GLN A 365 26.25 0.63 6.06
CA GLN A 365 26.40 -0.20 7.25
C GLN A 365 25.28 -1.25 7.32
N TYR A 366 24.02 -0.86 7.08
CA TYR A 366 22.88 -1.77 7.08
C TYR A 366 23.06 -2.91 6.09
N ARG A 367 23.52 -2.62 4.86
CA ARG A 367 23.78 -3.65 3.84
C ARG A 367 24.88 -4.63 4.27
N ASN A 368 25.94 -4.12 4.92
CA ASN A 368 27.00 -4.96 5.45
C ASN A 368 26.48 -5.83 6.60
N ASP A 369 25.74 -5.24 7.55
CA ASP A 369 25.12 -5.97 8.67
C ASP A 369 24.18 -7.07 8.16
N TYR A 370 23.39 -6.79 7.13
CA TYR A 370 22.48 -7.75 6.53
C TYR A 370 23.22 -8.87 5.79
N ALA A 371 24.31 -8.55 5.10
CA ALA A 371 25.18 -9.55 4.46
C ALA A 371 25.88 -10.45 5.49
N ASP A 372 26.37 -9.88 6.59
CA ASP A 372 26.95 -10.63 7.70
C ASP A 372 25.90 -11.50 8.41
N TYR A 373 24.69 -10.95 8.61
CA TYR A 373 23.54 -11.70 9.12
C TYR A 373 23.23 -12.91 8.24
N TYR A 374 23.08 -12.71 6.93
CA TYR A 374 22.85 -13.81 6.00
C TYR A 374 23.96 -14.84 6.04
N LYS A 375 25.23 -14.41 5.94
CA LYS A 375 26.40 -15.30 5.94
C LYS A 375 26.51 -16.15 7.22
N ASN A 376 26.21 -15.58 8.37
CA ASN A 376 26.37 -16.24 9.67
C ASN A 376 25.25 -17.25 9.98
N HIS A 377 24.08 -17.15 9.33
CA HIS A 377 22.91 -17.98 9.63
C HIS A 377 22.44 -18.84 8.45
N SER A 378 22.93 -18.57 7.23
CA SER A 378 22.59 -19.36 6.03
C SER A 378 23.06 -20.80 6.11
N LEU A 379 22.24 -21.69 5.60
CA LEU A 379 22.51 -23.10 5.39
C LEU A 379 22.93 -23.36 3.94
N LYS A 380 23.44 -24.55 3.67
CA LYS A 380 23.95 -24.93 2.34
C LYS A 380 22.89 -24.82 1.22
N ASP A 381 21.63 -25.01 1.58
CA ASP A 381 20.45 -25.01 0.71
C ASP A 381 19.57 -23.75 0.86
N SER A 382 20.04 -22.73 1.58
CA SER A 382 19.32 -21.47 1.72
C SER A 382 19.11 -20.74 0.38
N PRO A 383 17.95 -20.08 0.18
CA PRO A 383 17.74 -19.18 -0.97
C PRO A 383 18.76 -18.05 -1.00
N ALA A 384 19.00 -17.47 -2.18
CA ALA A 384 19.89 -16.32 -2.33
C ALA A 384 19.50 -15.17 -1.40
N MET A 385 20.50 -14.42 -0.92
CA MET A 385 20.29 -13.25 -0.08
C MET A 385 19.30 -12.30 -0.75
N ARG A 386 18.30 -11.86 0.00
CA ARG A 386 17.33 -10.87 -0.46
C ARG A 386 18.00 -9.50 -0.61
N ASP A 387 17.30 -8.58 -1.26
CA ASP A 387 17.70 -7.17 -1.32
C ASP A 387 18.19 -6.71 0.07
N PRO A 388 19.39 -6.13 0.21
CA PRO A 388 19.96 -5.81 1.52
C PRO A 388 19.61 -4.41 2.03
N ASN A 389 18.65 -3.70 1.43
CA ASN A 389 18.24 -2.34 1.86
C ASN A 389 17.21 -2.36 2.99
N PRO A 390 17.19 -1.37 3.89
CA PRO A 390 16.16 -1.29 4.92
C PRO A 390 14.79 -0.97 4.32
N THR A 391 13.74 -1.62 4.85
CA THR A 391 12.34 -1.28 4.53
C THR A 391 11.72 -0.32 5.54
N VAL A 392 12.38 -0.09 6.68
CA VAL A 392 12.00 0.91 7.68
C VAL A 392 13.22 1.78 7.98
N VAL A 393 13.06 3.10 7.89
CA VAL A 393 14.08 4.09 8.24
C VAL A 393 13.51 5.01 9.31
N LEU A 394 14.19 5.12 10.45
CA LEU A 394 13.81 5.95 11.59
C LEU A 394 14.76 7.14 11.69
N ILE A 395 14.22 8.35 11.77
CA ILE A 395 15.01 9.58 11.86
C ILE A 395 14.45 10.45 12.99
N PRO A 396 15.20 10.65 14.10
CA PRO A 396 14.77 11.50 15.19
C PRO A 396 14.43 12.90 14.73
N GLY A 397 13.38 13.43 15.32
CA GLY A 397 12.77 14.71 15.00
C GLY A 397 11.99 14.78 13.68
N LEU A 398 11.99 13.72 12.85
CA LEU A 398 11.22 13.65 11.60
C LEU A 398 10.13 12.58 11.60
N GLY A 399 10.44 11.36 12.07
CA GLY A 399 9.52 10.22 12.03
C GLY A 399 10.09 8.99 11.33
N MET A 400 9.18 8.13 10.87
CA MET A 400 9.47 6.87 10.19
C MET A 400 9.15 6.97 8.69
N ILE A 401 10.01 6.36 7.87
CA ILE A 401 9.79 6.14 6.44
C ILE A 401 9.77 4.63 6.20
N ALA A 402 8.65 4.11 5.72
CA ALA A 402 8.47 2.71 5.38
C ALA A 402 8.43 2.53 3.86
N TRP A 403 9.09 1.50 3.37
CA TRP A 403 9.21 1.15 1.95
C TRP A 403 8.52 -0.17 1.66
N GLY A 404 7.88 -0.27 0.49
CA GLY A 404 7.27 -1.50 -0.01
C GLY A 404 7.11 -1.47 -1.53
N LYS A 405 6.67 -2.58 -2.12
CA LYS A 405 6.50 -2.66 -3.59
C LYS A 405 5.45 -1.70 -4.15
N ASN A 406 4.42 -1.38 -3.37
CA ASN A 406 3.31 -0.52 -3.73
C ASN A 406 2.83 0.23 -2.49
N LYS A 407 1.83 1.10 -2.64
CA LYS A 407 1.38 1.93 -1.51
C LYS A 407 0.85 1.06 -0.37
N SER A 408 0.03 0.06 -0.67
CA SER A 408 -0.49 -0.89 0.33
C SER A 408 0.62 -1.52 1.16
N GLU A 409 1.64 -2.07 0.50
CA GLU A 409 2.72 -2.77 1.18
C GLU A 409 3.57 -1.83 2.04
N SER A 410 3.88 -0.62 1.56
CA SER A 410 4.62 0.37 2.36
C SER A 410 3.84 0.81 3.61
N ARG A 411 2.50 0.90 3.52
CA ARG A 411 1.63 1.19 4.67
C ARG A 411 1.56 0.02 5.65
N VAL A 412 1.52 -1.22 5.16
CA VAL A 412 1.61 -2.41 6.02
C VAL A 412 2.96 -2.48 6.73
N THR A 413 4.07 -2.18 6.05
CA THR A 413 5.40 -2.11 6.67
C THR A 413 5.43 -1.08 7.81
N ALA A 414 4.85 0.11 7.60
CA ALA A 414 4.72 1.12 8.67
C ALA A 414 3.81 0.64 9.82
N GLU A 415 2.68 0.01 9.50
CA GLU A 415 1.74 -0.52 10.49
C GLU A 415 2.39 -1.59 11.39
N PHE A 416 3.14 -2.52 10.82
CA PHE A 416 3.87 -3.54 11.58
C PHE A 416 4.91 -2.92 12.50
N TYR A 417 5.65 -1.92 12.03
CA TYR A 417 6.64 -1.28 12.87
C TYR A 417 6.01 -0.41 13.97
N ASN A 418 4.86 0.22 13.72
CA ASN A 418 4.07 0.88 14.76
C ASN A 418 3.59 -0.12 15.83
N ALA A 419 3.13 -1.30 15.42
CA ALA A 419 2.79 -2.36 16.37
C ALA A 419 4.02 -2.79 17.19
N ALA A 420 5.19 -2.91 16.56
CA ALA A 420 6.44 -3.22 17.24
C ALA A 420 6.83 -2.14 18.27
N ILE A 421 6.64 -0.85 17.96
CA ILE A 421 6.83 0.25 18.92
C ILE A 421 5.93 0.05 20.16
N GLY A 422 4.64 -0.24 19.95
CA GLY A 422 3.71 -0.50 21.04
C GLY A 422 4.10 -1.71 21.90
N VAL A 423 4.58 -2.79 21.26
CA VAL A 423 5.08 -4.01 21.92
C VAL A 423 6.33 -3.70 22.76
N MET A 424 7.32 -3.04 22.17
CA MET A 424 8.56 -2.64 22.87
C MET A 424 8.24 -1.80 24.09
N ARG A 425 7.32 -0.82 23.96
CA ARG A 425 6.89 0.00 25.09
C ARG A 425 6.29 -0.84 26.21
N GLY A 426 5.38 -1.74 25.86
CA GLY A 426 4.70 -2.57 26.84
C GLY A 426 5.68 -3.50 27.55
N ALA A 427 6.62 -4.09 26.83
CA ALA A 427 7.66 -4.94 27.41
C ALA A 427 8.57 -4.15 28.37
N GLU A 428 9.08 -2.98 27.97
CA GLU A 428 9.94 -2.11 28.81
C GLU A 428 9.20 -1.49 30.02
N THR A 429 7.88 -1.57 30.02
CA THR A 429 7.05 -1.14 31.16
C THR A 429 7.08 -2.17 32.30
N VAL A 430 7.08 -3.46 31.98
CA VAL A 430 6.92 -4.56 32.95
C VAL A 430 8.18 -5.44 33.13
N GLY A 431 9.14 -5.30 32.22
CA GLY A 431 10.42 -6.02 32.20
C GLY A 431 11.38 -5.37 31.21
N SER A 432 12.14 -6.19 30.48
CA SER A 432 12.97 -5.77 29.35
C SER A 432 12.49 -6.43 28.05
N TYR A 433 12.47 -5.68 26.96
CA TYR A 433 12.12 -6.22 25.64
C TYR A 433 13.17 -7.21 25.15
N THR A 434 12.70 -8.37 24.70
CA THR A 434 13.50 -9.42 24.08
C THR A 434 13.02 -9.66 22.65
N ALA A 435 13.97 -9.60 21.71
CA ALA A 435 13.72 -9.95 20.32
C ALA A 435 13.96 -11.45 20.10
N LEU A 436 13.45 -11.95 18.98
CA LEU A 436 13.66 -13.33 18.57
C LEU A 436 15.16 -13.59 18.29
N PRO A 437 15.72 -14.77 18.65
CA PRO A 437 17.09 -15.11 18.29
C PRO A 437 17.33 -14.97 16.78
N LYS A 438 18.50 -14.45 16.38
CA LYS A 438 18.80 -14.16 14.97
C LYS A 438 18.67 -15.37 14.03
N GLN A 439 19.04 -16.57 14.49
CA GLN A 439 18.86 -17.81 13.72
C GLN A 439 17.37 -18.13 13.50
N GLU A 440 16.53 -17.96 14.52
CA GLU A 440 15.09 -18.18 14.40
C GLU A 440 14.45 -17.21 13.40
N ALA A 441 14.84 -15.93 13.47
CA ALA A 441 14.39 -14.94 12.51
C ALA A 441 14.86 -15.26 11.07
N TYR A 442 16.07 -15.83 10.92
CA TYR A 442 16.60 -16.25 9.62
C TYR A 442 15.78 -17.40 9.05
N ASP A 443 15.49 -18.41 9.88
CA ASP A 443 14.72 -19.58 9.49
C ASP A 443 13.28 -19.22 9.07
N ILE A 444 12.73 -18.11 9.60
CA ILE A 444 11.44 -17.54 9.18
C ILE A 444 11.58 -16.76 7.87
N GLU A 445 12.54 -15.82 7.79
CA GLU A 445 12.70 -14.93 6.63
C GLU A 445 13.04 -15.74 5.36
N TYR A 446 13.91 -16.75 5.48
CA TYR A 446 14.40 -17.58 4.37
C TYR A 446 13.73 -18.95 4.29
N TRP A 447 12.55 -19.11 4.89
CA TRP A 447 11.85 -20.40 4.90
C TRP A 447 11.50 -20.87 3.48
N ALA A 448 11.91 -22.09 3.13
CA ALA A 448 11.68 -22.68 1.81
C ALA A 448 10.19 -22.75 1.41
N LEU A 449 9.28 -22.94 2.37
CA LEU A 449 7.84 -22.93 2.10
C LEU A 449 7.33 -21.55 1.71
N GLU A 450 7.87 -20.48 2.29
CA GLU A 450 7.52 -19.11 1.93
C GLU A 450 8.11 -18.74 0.57
N GLU A 451 9.35 -19.15 0.29
CA GLU A 451 9.99 -19.01 -1.01
C GLU A 451 9.19 -19.69 -2.13
N ALA A 452 8.65 -20.89 -1.85
CA ALA A 452 7.79 -21.61 -2.79
C ALA A 452 6.47 -20.87 -3.08
N LYS A 453 5.93 -20.10 -2.12
CA LYS A 453 4.75 -19.25 -2.34
C LYS A 453 5.10 -18.07 -3.24
N LEU A 454 6.20 -17.37 -2.97
CA LEU A 454 6.66 -16.23 -3.77
C LEU A 454 6.87 -16.63 -5.24
N LYS A 455 7.48 -17.81 -5.49
CA LYS A 455 7.69 -18.34 -6.85
C LYS A 455 6.41 -18.70 -7.61
N ARG A 456 5.28 -18.90 -6.92
CA ARG A 456 3.97 -19.19 -7.54
C ARG A 456 3.16 -17.92 -7.83
N MET A 457 3.61 -16.76 -7.35
CA MET A 457 2.92 -15.50 -7.63
C MET A 457 3.05 -15.14 -9.12
N PRO A 458 2.03 -14.52 -9.72
CA PRO A 458 2.15 -13.97 -11.07
C PRO A 458 3.31 -12.97 -11.15
N PRO A 459 3.95 -12.82 -12.32
CA PRO A 459 4.95 -11.78 -12.53
C PRO A 459 4.35 -10.40 -12.27
N GLU A 460 5.17 -9.47 -11.78
CA GLU A 460 4.74 -8.10 -11.55
C GLU A 460 4.32 -7.42 -12.86
N SER A 461 3.30 -6.55 -12.79
CA SER A 461 2.90 -5.70 -13.90
C SER A 461 4.00 -4.69 -14.25
N GLU A 462 4.05 -4.25 -15.50
CA GLU A 462 5.17 -3.49 -16.05
C GLU A 462 5.39 -2.12 -15.38
N MET A 463 4.33 -1.47 -14.90
CA MET A 463 4.42 -0.19 -14.19
C MET A 463 4.43 -0.37 -12.66
N SER A 464 4.53 -1.60 -12.17
CA SER A 464 4.73 -1.89 -10.74
C SER A 464 5.90 -1.06 -10.20
N ARG A 465 5.73 -0.52 -9.00
CA ARG A 465 6.73 0.29 -8.28
C ARG A 465 7.10 1.62 -8.95
N LYS A 466 6.34 2.07 -9.97
CA LYS A 466 6.54 3.36 -10.64
C LYS A 466 5.60 4.42 -10.11
N ILE A 467 6.13 5.61 -9.86
CA ILE A 467 5.36 6.80 -9.45
C ILE A 467 5.21 7.72 -10.68
N VAL A 468 3.96 7.95 -11.10
CA VAL A 468 3.66 8.72 -12.31
C VAL A 468 2.80 9.93 -11.98
N ALA A 469 3.26 11.13 -12.33
CA ALA A 469 2.42 12.33 -12.33
C ALA A 469 1.75 12.51 -13.69
N VAL A 470 0.42 12.60 -13.72
CA VAL A 470 -0.36 12.87 -14.93
C VAL A 470 -0.97 14.25 -14.82
N ILE A 471 -0.54 15.19 -15.67
CA ILE A 471 -1.03 16.57 -15.70
C ILE A 471 -2.10 16.71 -16.78
N GLY A 472 -3.21 17.36 -16.44
CA GLY A 472 -4.45 17.37 -17.23
C GLY A 472 -5.33 16.14 -16.96
N ALA A 473 -5.22 15.57 -15.75
CA ALA A 473 -5.86 14.30 -15.39
C ALA A 473 -7.36 14.41 -15.05
N GLY A 474 -7.93 15.62 -14.97
CA GLY A 474 -9.34 15.79 -14.62
C GLY A 474 -10.32 15.33 -15.72
N SER A 475 -9.86 15.22 -16.97
CA SER A 475 -10.71 14.83 -18.11
C SER A 475 -9.92 14.19 -19.26
N GLY A 476 -10.63 13.70 -20.28
CA GLY A 476 -10.07 13.25 -21.55
C GLY A 476 -8.90 12.28 -21.43
N ILE A 477 -7.83 12.54 -22.19
CA ILE A 477 -6.64 11.67 -22.30
C ILE A 477 -6.00 11.45 -20.93
N GLY A 478 -5.85 12.49 -20.12
CA GLY A 478 -5.23 12.38 -18.80
C GLY A 478 -6.00 11.45 -17.87
N LYS A 479 -7.33 11.62 -17.77
CA LYS A 479 -8.19 10.75 -16.95
C LYS A 479 -8.13 9.29 -17.39
N ALA A 480 -8.16 9.03 -18.70
CA ALA A 480 -8.06 7.69 -19.25
C ALA A 480 -6.66 7.07 -19.00
N LEU A 481 -5.60 7.87 -19.12
CA LEU A 481 -4.22 7.44 -18.86
C LEU A 481 -4.01 7.03 -17.40
N VAL A 482 -4.57 7.78 -16.45
CA VAL A 482 -4.54 7.42 -15.02
C VAL A 482 -5.08 6.01 -14.80
N SER A 483 -6.25 5.70 -15.40
CA SER A 483 -6.86 4.37 -15.29
C SER A 483 -5.99 3.28 -15.94
N ARG A 484 -5.39 3.57 -17.09
CA ARG A 484 -4.48 2.65 -17.80
C ARG A 484 -3.24 2.32 -16.96
N LEU A 485 -2.62 3.33 -16.34
CA LEU A 485 -1.40 3.20 -15.54
C LEU A 485 -1.64 2.39 -14.24
N LEU A 486 -2.74 2.67 -13.53
CA LEU A 486 -3.11 1.93 -12.33
C LEU A 486 -3.39 0.45 -12.63
N LYS A 487 -4.01 0.14 -13.77
CA LYS A 487 -4.21 -1.24 -14.24
C LYS A 487 -2.89 -1.99 -14.44
N GLU A 488 -1.80 -1.28 -14.72
CA GLU A 488 -0.45 -1.84 -14.87
C GLU A 488 0.41 -1.74 -13.60
N GLY A 489 -0.22 -1.42 -12.45
CA GLY A 489 0.42 -1.44 -11.14
C GLY A 489 1.19 -0.17 -10.77
N ALA A 490 1.04 0.93 -11.53
CA ALA A 490 1.62 2.22 -11.16
C ALA A 490 0.99 2.79 -9.89
N THR A 491 1.71 3.67 -9.22
CA THR A 491 1.18 4.65 -8.26
C THR A 491 1.08 6.01 -8.96
N VAL A 492 -0.07 6.67 -8.90
CA VAL A 492 -0.38 7.81 -9.79
C VAL A 492 -0.78 9.07 -9.02
N ALA A 493 -0.20 10.21 -9.37
CA ALA A 493 -0.70 11.53 -8.98
C ALA A 493 -1.48 12.14 -10.15
N ALA A 494 -2.79 12.26 -10.01
CA ALA A 494 -3.68 12.93 -10.95
C ALA A 494 -3.66 14.44 -10.68
N LEU A 495 -3.12 15.21 -11.62
CA LEU A 495 -2.91 16.65 -11.48
C LEU A 495 -3.74 17.40 -12.51
N ASP A 496 -4.44 18.46 -12.11
CA ASP A 496 -5.20 19.31 -13.03
C ASP A 496 -5.26 20.76 -12.53
N LEU A 497 -5.50 21.72 -13.42
CA LEU A 497 -5.76 23.10 -13.00
C LEU A 497 -7.05 23.18 -12.18
N ASN A 498 -8.04 22.34 -12.49
CA ASN A 498 -9.21 22.17 -11.64
C ASN A 498 -8.95 21.04 -10.63
N GLY A 499 -8.59 21.41 -9.40
CA GLY A 499 -8.33 20.46 -8.32
C GLY A 499 -9.51 19.56 -7.96
N GLU A 500 -10.75 20.03 -8.12
CA GLU A 500 -11.95 19.23 -7.85
C GLU A 500 -12.07 18.09 -8.86
N HIS A 501 -11.90 18.36 -10.16
CA HIS A 501 -11.94 17.31 -11.20
C HIS A 501 -10.81 16.28 -11.04
N ALA A 502 -9.61 16.72 -10.63
CA ALA A 502 -8.50 15.82 -10.33
C ALA A 502 -8.85 14.89 -9.16
N LYS A 503 -9.45 15.45 -8.11
CA LYS A 503 -9.89 14.70 -6.92
C LYS A 503 -11.04 13.74 -7.26
N GLU A 504 -12.05 14.17 -7.99
CA GLU A 504 -13.14 13.31 -8.47
C GLU A 504 -12.63 12.12 -9.28
N THR A 505 -11.62 12.35 -10.13
CA THR A 505 -10.97 11.27 -10.88
C THR A 505 -10.28 10.28 -9.95
N ALA A 506 -9.52 10.77 -8.96
CA ALA A 506 -8.88 9.92 -7.97
C ALA A 506 -9.90 9.12 -7.14
N ASP A 507 -10.89 9.80 -6.56
CA ASP A 507 -11.92 9.21 -5.69
C ASP A 507 -12.78 8.19 -6.46
N SER A 508 -13.18 8.50 -7.70
CA SER A 508 -13.91 7.58 -8.56
C SER A 508 -13.14 6.29 -8.82
N ILE A 509 -11.83 6.38 -9.08
CA ILE A 509 -11.02 5.20 -9.36
C ILE A 509 -10.75 4.43 -8.08
N LEU A 510 -10.41 5.13 -7.00
CA LEU A 510 -10.14 4.57 -5.68
C LEU A 510 -11.36 3.80 -5.13
N SER A 511 -12.59 4.28 -5.38
CA SER A 511 -13.82 3.56 -5.01
C SER A 511 -13.95 2.19 -5.67
N ARG A 512 -13.33 1.99 -6.85
CA ARG A 512 -13.36 0.74 -7.62
C ARG A 512 -12.21 -0.20 -7.26
N ILE A 513 -11.01 0.34 -7.08
CA ILE A 513 -9.81 -0.47 -6.79
C ILE A 513 -9.57 -0.69 -5.29
N GLY A 514 -10.19 0.14 -4.45
CA GLY A 514 -10.02 0.15 -3.00
C GLY A 514 -8.76 0.89 -2.53
N MET A 515 -8.72 1.25 -1.25
CA MET A 515 -7.56 1.86 -0.59
C MET A 515 -6.34 0.93 -0.46
N GLY A 516 -6.51 -0.35 -0.80
CA GLY A 516 -5.56 -1.38 -0.47
C GLY A 516 -5.61 -1.79 1.00
N ILE A 517 -4.62 -2.58 1.41
CA ILE A 517 -4.42 -2.99 2.80
C ILE A 517 -3.41 -2.09 3.51
N GLY A 518 -3.43 -2.11 4.84
CA GLY A 518 -2.61 -1.25 5.68
C GLY A 518 -3.29 0.09 5.97
N VAL A 519 -3.24 0.56 7.21
CA VAL A 519 -3.89 1.82 7.64
C VAL A 519 -2.90 2.93 8.02
N ALA A 520 -1.60 2.62 8.12
CA ALA A 520 -0.59 3.62 8.44
C ALA A 520 -0.41 4.68 7.33
N GLY A 521 0.24 5.78 7.70
CA GLY A 521 0.56 6.95 6.89
C GLY A 521 0.01 8.24 7.53
N SER A 522 0.88 9.23 7.73
CA SER A 522 0.50 10.57 8.18
C SER A 522 0.11 11.49 7.03
N GLY A 523 -0.95 12.29 7.22
CA GLY A 523 -1.40 13.29 6.25
C GLY A 523 -1.60 12.70 4.85
N ILE A 524 -1.00 13.31 3.83
CA ILE A 524 -1.10 12.83 2.44
C ILE A 524 -0.45 11.45 2.24
N SER A 525 0.44 11.01 3.14
CA SER A 525 1.06 9.69 3.07
C SER A 525 0.09 8.55 3.46
N GLY A 526 -1.06 8.85 4.06
CA GLY A 526 -2.14 7.88 4.29
C GLY A 526 -2.98 7.55 3.04
N SER A 527 -2.61 8.07 1.87
CA SER A 527 -3.31 7.84 0.59
C SER A 527 -3.17 6.41 0.07
N GLY A 528 -4.04 6.04 -0.89
CA GLY A 528 -3.91 4.82 -1.69
C GLY A 528 -2.96 4.99 -2.88
N ASP A 529 -3.04 4.10 -3.87
CA ASP A 529 -2.20 4.15 -5.08
C ASP A 529 -2.52 5.34 -6.01
N ILE A 530 -3.49 6.20 -5.65
CA ILE A 530 -3.82 7.43 -6.36
C ILE A 530 -4.13 8.60 -5.43
N ILE A 531 -3.67 9.80 -5.81
CA ILE A 531 -4.08 11.10 -5.25
C ILE A 531 -4.49 12.06 -6.37
N GLY A 532 -5.45 12.95 -6.08
CA GLY A 532 -5.87 14.04 -6.96
C GLY A 532 -5.48 15.39 -6.36
N LEU A 533 -4.76 16.23 -7.12
CA LEU A 533 -4.26 17.53 -6.64
C LEU A 533 -4.42 18.64 -7.70
N GLU A 534 -4.59 19.87 -7.23
CA GLU A 534 -4.53 21.06 -8.07
C GLU A 534 -3.08 21.36 -8.51
N CYS A 535 -2.88 21.66 -9.79
CA CYS A 535 -1.60 22.07 -10.34
C CYS A 535 -1.80 23.04 -11.50
N ASN A 536 -1.39 24.29 -11.29
CA ASN A 536 -1.26 25.27 -12.35
C ASN A 536 0.17 25.26 -12.90
N ILE A 537 0.38 24.58 -14.03
CA ILE A 537 1.71 24.47 -14.64
C ILE A 537 2.33 25.78 -15.11
N THR A 538 1.55 26.85 -15.27
CA THR A 538 2.11 28.17 -15.60
C THR A 538 2.71 28.87 -14.37
N ASN A 539 2.45 28.35 -13.17
CA ASN A 539 2.99 28.83 -11.89
C ASN A 539 4.00 27.81 -11.34
N ARG A 540 5.27 28.22 -11.28
CA ARG A 540 6.37 27.36 -10.80
C ARG A 540 6.22 26.93 -9.34
N ASP A 541 5.67 27.78 -8.48
CA ASP A 541 5.49 27.43 -7.07
C ASP A 541 4.34 26.43 -6.89
N SER A 542 3.31 26.50 -7.74
CA SER A 542 2.27 25.46 -7.80
C SER A 542 2.85 24.09 -8.16
N VAL A 543 3.75 24.04 -9.15
CA VAL A 543 4.45 22.80 -9.55
C VAL A 543 5.36 22.27 -8.42
N ARG A 544 6.03 23.15 -7.68
CA ARG A 544 6.86 22.74 -6.53
C ARG A 544 6.04 22.13 -5.40
N GLU A 545 4.93 22.77 -5.03
CA GLU A 545 4.09 22.29 -3.93
C GLU A 545 3.40 20.96 -4.25
N VAL A 546 2.95 20.77 -5.50
CA VAL A 546 2.37 19.49 -5.91
C VAL A 546 3.42 18.38 -5.93
N PHE A 547 4.64 18.65 -6.41
CA PHE A 547 5.71 17.65 -6.38
C PHE A 547 6.16 17.33 -4.96
N LYS A 548 6.26 18.33 -4.07
CA LYS A 548 6.47 18.12 -2.64
C LYS A 548 5.41 17.18 -2.04
N SER A 549 4.14 17.38 -2.42
CA SER A 549 3.03 16.53 -1.98
C SER A 549 3.18 15.09 -2.49
N ILE A 550 3.61 14.89 -3.73
CA ILE A 550 3.92 13.56 -4.29
C ILE A 550 5.08 12.88 -3.54
N LEU A 551 6.14 13.62 -3.21
CA LEU A 551 7.26 13.09 -2.43
C LEU A 551 6.80 12.62 -1.05
N LEU A 552 6.00 13.42 -0.34
CA LEU A 552 5.44 13.04 0.96
C LEU A 552 4.47 11.84 0.86
N ALA A 553 3.72 11.74 -0.25
CA ALA A 553 2.80 10.64 -0.48
C ALA A 553 3.52 9.32 -0.80
N TYR A 554 4.54 9.35 -1.67
CA TYR A 554 5.06 8.14 -2.32
C TYR A 554 6.59 8.00 -2.30
N GLY A 555 7.31 9.01 -1.83
CA GLY A 555 8.77 8.98 -1.66
C GLY A 555 9.61 9.37 -2.88
N GLY A 556 9.00 9.60 -4.05
CA GLY A 556 9.74 9.92 -5.29
C GLY A 556 8.84 10.27 -6.47
N LEU A 557 9.44 10.38 -7.66
CA LEU A 557 8.75 10.62 -8.93
C LEU A 557 9.53 9.98 -10.10
N ASP A 558 8.95 9.01 -10.80
CA ASP A 558 9.64 8.31 -11.90
C ASP A 558 9.28 8.90 -13.26
N HIS A 559 7.99 9.19 -13.47
CA HIS A 559 7.47 9.59 -14.76
C HIS A 559 6.54 10.79 -14.66
N VAL A 560 6.52 11.60 -15.72
CA VAL A 560 5.54 12.69 -15.88
C VAL A 560 4.90 12.58 -17.26
N ALA A 561 3.57 12.59 -17.32
CA ALA A 561 2.82 12.72 -18.56
C ALA A 561 2.03 14.03 -18.55
N ILE A 562 2.33 14.92 -19.50
CA ILE A 562 1.63 16.19 -19.64
C ILE A 562 0.62 16.08 -20.78
N THR A 563 -0.65 16.01 -20.42
CA THR A 563 -1.80 15.99 -21.35
C THR A 563 -2.52 17.32 -21.42
N ALA A 564 -2.26 18.21 -20.45
CA ALA A 564 -2.80 19.56 -20.44
C ALA A 564 -2.38 20.35 -21.70
N GLY A 565 -3.35 21.08 -22.26
CA GLY A 565 -3.13 21.98 -23.39
C GLY A 565 -4.26 22.98 -23.52
N PHE A 566 -3.94 24.16 -24.03
CA PHE A 566 -4.90 25.24 -24.25
C PHE A 566 -5.03 25.51 -25.75
N TYR A 567 -6.27 25.44 -26.24
CA TYR A 567 -6.64 25.88 -27.59
C TYR A 567 -7.42 27.20 -27.45
N PRO A 568 -6.93 28.33 -27.99
CA PRO A 568 -7.60 29.61 -27.89
C PRO A 568 -8.86 29.62 -28.76
N THR A 569 -9.91 30.26 -28.26
CA THR A 569 -11.12 30.54 -29.06
C THR A 569 -11.01 31.97 -29.60
N PRO A 570 -11.26 32.21 -30.90
CA PRO A 570 -11.31 33.56 -31.43
C PRO A 570 -12.46 34.36 -30.81
N ASP A 571 -12.35 35.69 -30.80
CA ASP A 571 -13.43 36.57 -30.36
C ASP A 571 -14.62 36.58 -31.34
N GLU A 572 -15.68 37.33 -31.00
CA GLU A 572 -16.91 37.43 -31.81
C GLU A 572 -16.66 37.94 -33.25
N ASN A 573 -15.55 38.65 -33.47
CA ASN A 573 -15.13 39.18 -34.77
C ASN A 573 -14.13 38.26 -35.49
N GLY A 574 -13.78 37.11 -34.90
CA GLY A 574 -12.81 36.17 -35.44
C GLY A 574 -11.34 36.54 -35.17
N ASN A 575 -11.07 37.56 -34.35
CA ASN A 575 -9.72 37.99 -34.01
C ASN A 575 -9.17 37.19 -32.82
N PHE A 576 -7.85 37.08 -32.75
CA PHE A 576 -7.14 36.51 -31.61
C PHE A 576 -6.51 37.65 -30.80
N PRO A 577 -6.95 37.90 -29.55
CA PRO A 577 -6.31 38.90 -28.71
C PRO A 577 -4.92 38.42 -28.29
N ASP A 578 -3.99 39.36 -28.10
CA ASP A 578 -2.62 39.08 -27.65
C ASP A 578 -2.59 38.28 -26.33
N GLU A 579 -3.54 38.54 -25.43
CA GLU A 579 -3.70 37.78 -24.18
C GLU A 579 -3.98 36.28 -24.41
N ALA A 580 -4.76 35.94 -25.43
CA ALA A 580 -5.02 34.54 -25.78
C ALA A 580 -3.77 33.89 -26.35
N TRP A 581 -2.97 34.63 -27.14
CA TRP A 581 -1.68 34.18 -27.63
C TRP A 581 -0.71 33.88 -26.48
N ASP A 582 -0.55 34.84 -25.56
CA ASP A 582 0.33 34.71 -24.40
C ASP A 582 -0.08 33.54 -23.52
N LYS A 583 -1.38 33.37 -23.26
CA LYS A 583 -1.91 32.23 -22.51
C LYS A 583 -1.63 30.90 -23.21
N THR A 584 -1.76 30.84 -24.54
CA THR A 584 -1.42 29.63 -25.31
C THR A 584 0.04 29.24 -25.16
N PHE A 585 0.97 30.20 -25.28
CA PHE A 585 2.40 29.92 -25.07
C PHE A 585 2.75 29.62 -23.61
N ALA A 586 2.10 30.30 -22.67
CA ALA A 586 2.28 30.07 -21.24
C ALA A 586 1.93 28.63 -20.86
N VAL A 587 0.81 28.10 -21.36
CA VAL A 587 0.36 26.73 -21.07
C VAL A 587 1.12 25.69 -21.91
N ASN A 588 1.09 25.83 -23.25
CA ASN A 588 1.56 24.77 -24.16
C ASN A 588 3.09 24.67 -24.27
N VAL A 589 3.84 25.68 -23.83
CA VAL A 589 5.31 25.71 -23.95
C VAL A 589 5.96 25.96 -22.60
N LYS A 590 5.75 27.13 -22.00
CA LYS A 590 6.41 27.51 -20.74
C LYS A 590 6.02 26.57 -19.60
N GLY A 591 4.75 26.19 -19.49
CA GLY A 591 4.28 25.26 -18.47
C GLY A 591 4.96 23.90 -18.54
N ASN A 592 5.09 23.34 -19.75
CA ASN A 592 5.81 22.08 -19.97
C ASN A 592 7.28 22.17 -19.53
N PHE A 593 7.95 23.29 -19.85
CA PHE A 593 9.32 23.54 -19.39
C PHE A 593 9.42 23.65 -17.87
N ILE A 594 8.52 24.40 -17.21
CA ILE A 594 8.50 24.54 -15.74
C ILE A 594 8.38 23.17 -15.08
N VAL A 595 7.46 22.34 -15.56
CA VAL A 595 7.26 20.97 -15.04
C VAL A 595 8.52 20.14 -15.20
N ALA A 596 9.13 20.14 -16.39
CA ALA A 596 10.35 19.38 -16.66
C ALA A 596 11.53 19.85 -15.78
N ASP A 597 11.70 21.17 -15.61
CA ASP A 597 12.77 21.75 -14.80
C ASP A 597 12.62 21.48 -13.30
N GLU A 598 11.41 21.50 -12.75
CA GLU A 598 11.22 21.12 -11.34
C GLU A 598 11.33 19.60 -11.15
N ALA A 599 10.88 18.79 -12.10
CA ALA A 599 11.01 17.33 -12.05
C ALA A 599 12.47 16.89 -12.17
N SER A 600 13.30 17.58 -12.96
CA SER A 600 14.73 17.27 -13.14
C SER A 600 15.51 17.29 -11.83
N LYS A 601 15.15 18.19 -10.90
CA LYS A 601 15.77 18.29 -9.57
C LYS A 601 15.50 17.04 -8.76
N ILE A 602 14.26 16.54 -8.82
CA ILE A 602 13.87 15.29 -8.15
C ILE A 602 14.60 14.14 -8.81
N TRP A 603 14.51 13.98 -10.13
CA TRP A 603 15.17 12.92 -10.88
C TRP A 603 16.68 12.83 -10.60
N LYS A 604 17.36 13.98 -10.56
CA LYS A 604 18.78 14.06 -10.21
C LYS A 604 19.07 13.62 -8.78
N ASP A 605 18.20 13.96 -7.83
CA ASP A 605 18.34 13.61 -6.42
C ASP A 605 18.14 12.11 -6.15
N GLN A 606 17.24 11.46 -6.88
CA GLN A 606 17.04 10.00 -6.82
C GLN A 606 18.08 9.24 -7.63
N GLY A 607 18.59 9.80 -8.73
CA GLY A 607 19.53 9.12 -9.63
C GLY A 607 18.95 7.87 -10.30
N LEU A 608 17.63 7.82 -10.47
CA LEU A 608 16.90 6.71 -11.10
C LEU A 608 16.42 7.10 -12.49
N ASP A 609 16.32 6.11 -13.39
CA ASP A 609 15.81 6.36 -14.74
C ASP A 609 14.31 6.69 -14.74
N GLY A 610 13.89 7.48 -15.72
CA GLY A 610 12.53 8.02 -15.77
C GLY A 610 12.09 8.39 -17.18
N GLY A 611 10.93 9.03 -17.25
CA GLY A 611 10.34 9.38 -18.54
C GLY A 611 9.38 10.57 -18.46
N LEU A 612 9.49 11.46 -19.44
CA LEU A 612 8.59 12.59 -19.66
C LEU A 612 7.89 12.42 -21.00
N VAL A 613 6.56 12.45 -21.00
CA VAL A 613 5.77 12.47 -22.23
C VAL A 613 4.99 13.77 -22.31
N ILE A 614 5.17 14.53 -23.39
CA ILE A 614 4.45 15.77 -23.66
C ILE A 614 3.44 15.55 -24.78
N THR A 615 2.17 15.84 -24.52
CA THR A 615 1.13 15.77 -25.54
C THR A 615 1.21 17.02 -26.43
N THR A 616 1.71 16.84 -27.65
CA THR A 616 1.83 17.89 -28.66
C THR A 616 0.56 17.94 -29.52
N SER A 617 0.67 17.90 -30.85
CA SER A 617 -0.45 17.88 -31.79
C SER A 617 0.07 17.69 -33.21
N VAL A 618 -0.72 17.07 -34.09
CA VAL A 618 -0.45 17.10 -35.55
C VAL A 618 -0.42 18.53 -36.11
N ASN A 619 -1.09 19.49 -35.46
CA ASN A 619 -1.05 20.90 -35.83
C ASN A 619 0.34 21.54 -35.67
N ALA A 620 1.28 20.87 -35.00
CA ALA A 620 2.67 21.29 -34.98
C ALA A 620 3.33 21.24 -36.37
N ILE A 621 2.74 20.46 -37.29
CA ILE A 621 3.19 20.27 -38.67
C ILE A 621 2.14 20.76 -39.67
N VAL A 622 0.86 20.54 -39.37
CA VAL A 622 -0.27 20.90 -40.25
C VAL A 622 -0.88 22.24 -39.83
N PRO A 623 -0.58 23.35 -40.53
CA PRO A 623 -1.17 24.64 -40.21
C PRO A 623 -2.66 24.66 -40.57
N LYS A 624 -3.49 25.32 -39.75
CA LYS A 624 -4.91 25.53 -40.03
C LYS A 624 -5.30 27.00 -39.86
N THR A 625 -6.24 27.44 -40.68
CA THR A 625 -6.83 28.79 -40.53
C THR A 625 -7.54 28.89 -39.19
N GLY A 626 -7.21 29.93 -38.41
CA GLY A 626 -7.84 30.18 -37.11
C GLY A 626 -7.24 29.38 -35.94
N SER A 627 -6.01 28.88 -36.07
CA SER A 627 -5.28 28.22 -34.97
C SER A 627 -3.84 28.70 -34.80
N PHE A 628 -3.49 29.88 -35.32
CA PHE A 628 -2.12 30.41 -35.38
C PHE A 628 -1.32 30.26 -34.07
N ALA A 629 -1.86 30.73 -32.95
CA ALA A 629 -1.19 30.63 -31.64
C ALA A 629 -1.00 29.17 -31.21
N TYR A 630 -2.04 28.34 -31.42
CA TYR A 630 -2.02 26.93 -31.04
C TYR A 630 -0.99 26.15 -31.86
N ASP A 631 -1.05 26.26 -33.19
CA ASP A 631 -0.17 25.55 -34.12
C ASP A 631 1.29 25.91 -33.82
N THR A 632 1.60 27.20 -33.74
CA THR A 632 2.95 27.70 -33.41
C THR A 632 3.42 27.19 -32.04
N SER A 633 2.55 27.23 -31.02
CA SER A 633 2.90 26.72 -29.69
C SER A 633 3.17 25.21 -29.69
N LYS A 634 2.46 24.41 -30.50
CA LYS A 634 2.67 22.97 -30.60
C LYS A 634 3.93 22.63 -31.42
N THR A 635 4.29 23.44 -32.41
CA THR A 635 5.61 23.38 -33.06
C THR A 635 6.73 23.65 -32.05
N ALA A 636 6.59 24.69 -31.22
CA ALA A 636 7.54 24.99 -30.15
C ALA A 636 7.63 23.84 -29.13
N ALA A 637 6.49 23.24 -28.74
CA ALA A 637 6.47 22.07 -27.86
C ALA A 637 7.18 20.84 -28.47
N ASN A 638 7.03 20.60 -29.78
CA ASN A 638 7.76 19.54 -30.48
C ASN A 638 9.28 19.75 -30.42
N HIS A 639 9.75 21.00 -30.52
CA HIS A 639 11.18 21.29 -30.38
C HIS A 639 11.64 21.20 -28.92
N LEU A 640 10.83 21.68 -27.97
CA LEU A 640 11.08 21.55 -26.54
C LEU A 640 11.28 20.09 -26.11
N VAL A 641 10.51 19.14 -26.65
CA VAL A 641 10.73 17.69 -26.40
C VAL A 641 12.16 17.27 -26.73
N ARG A 642 12.71 17.75 -27.86
CA ARG A 642 14.07 17.40 -28.31
C ARG A 642 15.14 18.04 -27.42
N GLU A 643 14.96 19.31 -27.07
CA GLU A 643 15.87 20.01 -26.15
C GLU A 643 15.90 19.34 -24.77
N LEU A 644 14.72 19.01 -24.22
CA LEU A 644 14.63 18.31 -22.94
C LEU A 644 15.20 16.89 -23.00
N ALA A 645 15.07 16.19 -24.13
CA ALA A 645 15.67 14.87 -24.33
C ALA A 645 17.20 14.91 -24.28
N ILE A 646 17.81 15.99 -24.80
CA ILE A 646 19.26 16.20 -24.73
C ILE A 646 19.68 16.58 -23.32
N GLU A 647 18.97 17.53 -22.69
CA GLU A 647 19.32 18.08 -21.38
C GLU A 647 19.19 17.04 -20.26
N LEU A 648 18.17 16.19 -20.30
CA LEU A 648 17.85 15.25 -19.21
C LEU A 648 18.43 13.84 -19.42
N ALA A 649 19.16 13.62 -20.53
CA ALA A 649 19.94 12.42 -20.73
C ALA A 649 21.11 12.31 -19.73
N PRO A 650 21.57 11.10 -19.38
CA PRO A 650 21.13 9.81 -19.90
C PRO A 650 19.94 9.19 -19.16
N ASN A 651 19.56 9.70 -17.98
CA ASN A 651 18.62 9.01 -17.10
C ASN A 651 17.15 9.20 -17.47
N ILE A 652 16.80 10.33 -18.09
CA ILE A 652 15.40 10.66 -18.38
C ILE A 652 15.16 10.69 -19.88
N ARG A 653 14.20 9.88 -20.32
CA ARG A 653 13.72 9.87 -21.70
C ARG A 653 12.62 10.91 -21.86
N VAL A 654 12.66 11.70 -22.93
CA VAL A 654 11.64 12.70 -23.20
C VAL A 654 11.09 12.48 -24.60
N ASN A 655 9.80 12.21 -24.71
CA ASN A 655 9.12 12.00 -25.99
C ASN A 655 7.82 12.80 -26.05
N GLY A 656 7.26 12.93 -27.25
CA GLY A 656 5.96 13.54 -27.46
C GLY A 656 4.97 12.57 -28.10
N VAL A 657 3.69 12.78 -27.81
CA VAL A 657 2.58 12.17 -28.58
C VAL A 657 1.86 13.30 -29.31
N ALA A 658 1.59 13.11 -30.59
CA ALA A 658 0.88 14.07 -31.44
C ALA A 658 -0.50 13.52 -31.84
N PRO A 659 -1.56 13.82 -31.06
CA PRO A 659 -2.92 13.49 -31.44
C PRO A 659 -3.36 14.29 -32.67
N ALA A 660 -4.22 13.70 -33.51
CA ALA A 660 -5.09 14.47 -34.40
C ALA A 660 -6.44 14.75 -33.74
N THR A 661 -7.53 14.69 -34.51
CA THR A 661 -8.85 15.09 -34.00
C THR A 661 -9.46 13.98 -33.16
N LEU A 662 -9.24 14.05 -31.84
CA LEU A 662 -9.89 13.21 -30.85
C LEU A 662 -11.19 13.90 -30.37
N VAL A 663 -12.33 13.31 -30.75
CA VAL A 663 -13.66 13.81 -30.37
C VAL A 663 -14.15 13.15 -29.07
N GLU A 664 -13.88 11.85 -28.92
CA GLU A 664 -14.29 11.04 -27.76
C GLU A 664 -13.79 11.64 -26.44
N GLY A 665 -14.71 11.88 -25.50
CA GLY A 665 -14.41 12.34 -24.14
C GLY A 665 -13.63 13.66 -24.03
N SER A 666 -13.49 14.40 -25.13
CA SER A 666 -12.68 15.62 -25.21
C SER A 666 -13.47 16.83 -24.74
N SER A 667 -12.94 17.55 -23.74
CA SER A 667 -13.48 18.84 -23.29
C SER A 667 -13.40 19.92 -24.38
N MET A 668 -12.57 19.71 -25.42
CA MET A 668 -12.52 20.58 -26.58
C MET A 668 -13.73 20.44 -27.50
N PHE A 669 -14.53 19.37 -27.39
CA PHE A 669 -15.74 19.14 -28.19
C PHE A 669 -17.00 19.07 -27.31
N PRO A 670 -17.41 20.21 -26.69
CA PRO A 670 -18.73 20.30 -26.06
C PRO A 670 -19.83 20.19 -27.12
N ARG A 671 -21.04 19.83 -26.69
CA ARG A 671 -22.18 19.53 -27.57
C ARG A 671 -22.42 20.64 -28.60
N GLU A 672 -22.37 21.89 -28.18
CA GLU A 672 -22.59 23.07 -29.01
C GLU A 672 -21.56 23.17 -30.13
N ARG A 673 -20.28 22.91 -29.82
CA ARG A 673 -19.19 22.91 -30.81
C ARG A 673 -19.30 21.72 -31.76
N VAL A 674 -19.70 20.55 -31.28
CA VAL A 674 -19.94 19.37 -32.12
C VAL A 674 -21.04 19.70 -33.14
N MET A 675 -22.19 20.21 -32.70
CA MET A 675 -23.29 20.63 -33.58
C MET A 675 -22.87 21.73 -34.58
N ALA A 676 -22.11 22.73 -34.13
CA ALA A 676 -21.57 23.75 -35.01
C ALA A 676 -20.62 23.16 -36.07
N SER A 677 -19.84 22.14 -35.70
CA SER A 677 -18.91 21.46 -36.62
C SER A 677 -19.66 20.59 -37.62
N LEU A 678 -20.65 19.82 -37.18
CA LEU A 678 -21.54 19.04 -38.05
C LEU A 678 -22.23 19.95 -39.08
N SER A 679 -22.78 21.08 -38.63
CA SER A 679 -23.37 22.10 -39.50
C SER A 679 -22.36 22.65 -40.52
N LYS A 680 -21.17 23.02 -40.05
CA LYS A 680 -20.09 23.56 -40.90
C LYS A 680 -19.66 22.59 -42.00
N TYR A 681 -19.68 21.29 -41.72
CA TYR A 681 -19.29 20.25 -42.66
C TYR A 681 -20.47 19.67 -43.46
N GLY A 682 -21.69 20.17 -43.27
CA GLY A 682 -22.88 19.69 -43.97
C GLY A 682 -23.27 18.26 -43.60
N ILE A 683 -22.96 17.83 -42.37
CA ILE A 683 -23.29 16.49 -41.85
C ILE A 683 -24.66 16.57 -41.19
N GLU A 684 -25.59 15.72 -41.61
CA GLU A 684 -26.96 15.72 -41.11
C GLU A 684 -27.02 15.28 -39.63
N TYR A 685 -27.77 16.02 -38.82
CA TYR A 685 -28.03 15.70 -37.41
C TYR A 685 -29.32 16.34 -36.91
N SER A 686 -29.95 15.72 -35.90
CA SER A 686 -31.04 16.30 -35.12
C SER A 686 -30.53 16.84 -33.80
N LYS A 687 -31.14 17.95 -33.34
CA LYS A 687 -30.83 18.58 -32.04
C LYS A 687 -31.23 17.73 -30.84
N ASP A 688 -32.08 16.73 -31.05
CA ASP A 688 -32.59 15.85 -30.00
C ASP A 688 -31.71 14.60 -29.80
N GLU A 689 -30.74 14.35 -30.68
CA GLU A 689 -29.80 13.23 -30.56
C GLU A 689 -28.93 13.36 -29.30
N ASN A 690 -28.52 12.24 -28.70
CA ASN A 690 -27.63 12.30 -27.54
C ASN A 690 -26.25 12.86 -27.96
N THR A 691 -25.50 13.42 -27.01
CA THR A 691 -24.23 14.11 -27.34
C THR A 691 -23.17 13.16 -27.89
N ASP A 692 -23.19 11.90 -27.46
CA ASP A 692 -22.18 10.93 -27.85
C ASP A 692 -22.41 10.43 -29.28
N ASP A 693 -23.65 10.23 -29.71
CA ASP A 693 -24.01 9.93 -31.11
C ASP A 693 -23.55 11.05 -32.06
N LEU A 694 -23.72 12.32 -31.65
CA LEU A 694 -23.25 13.47 -32.41
C LEU A 694 -21.71 13.50 -32.50
N ARG A 695 -21.03 13.13 -31.41
CA ARG A 695 -19.57 13.03 -31.36
C ARG A 695 -19.06 11.90 -32.24
N ASP A 696 -19.70 10.75 -32.21
CA ASP A 696 -19.34 9.58 -33.01
C ASP A 696 -19.46 9.91 -34.50
N ARG A 697 -20.56 10.55 -34.92
CA ARG A 697 -20.73 10.98 -36.31
C ARG A 697 -19.65 11.97 -36.75
N LEU A 698 -19.29 12.92 -35.88
CA LEU A 698 -18.21 13.86 -36.16
C LEU A 698 -16.84 13.14 -36.22
N ALA A 699 -16.61 12.16 -35.35
CA ALA A 699 -15.40 11.35 -35.33
C ALA A 699 -15.25 10.50 -36.61
N GLU A 700 -16.33 9.88 -37.09
CA GLU A 700 -16.37 9.16 -38.36
C GLU A 700 -16.05 10.06 -39.56
N PHE A 701 -16.57 11.29 -39.58
CA PHE A 701 -16.22 12.26 -40.62
C PHE A 701 -14.72 12.55 -40.65
N TYR A 702 -14.10 12.79 -39.48
CA TYR A 702 -12.67 13.01 -39.42
C TYR A 702 -11.86 11.75 -39.78
N ALA A 703 -12.31 10.56 -39.35
CA ALA A 703 -11.71 9.28 -39.69
C ALA A 703 -11.66 9.06 -41.22
N ASN A 704 -12.72 9.43 -41.94
CA ASN A 704 -12.77 9.30 -43.39
C ASN A 704 -11.72 10.15 -44.14
N ARG A 705 -11.06 11.09 -43.46
CA ARG A 705 -9.98 11.93 -44.01
C ARG A 705 -8.58 11.38 -43.74
N THR A 706 -8.45 10.33 -42.94
CA THR A 706 -7.17 9.70 -42.60
C THR A 706 -6.99 8.41 -43.42
N LEU A 707 -5.79 7.81 -43.39
CA LEU A 707 -5.49 6.59 -44.16
C LEU A 707 -6.15 5.33 -43.58
N THR A 708 -6.24 5.21 -42.26
CA THR A 708 -6.79 4.01 -41.60
C THR A 708 -8.32 3.95 -41.64
N LYS A 709 -8.99 5.08 -41.94
CA LYS A 709 -10.46 5.22 -41.94
C LYS A 709 -11.11 4.82 -40.61
N LYS A 710 -10.37 4.92 -39.52
CA LYS A 710 -10.84 4.58 -38.16
C LYS A 710 -10.84 5.83 -37.28
N PRO A 711 -11.89 6.05 -36.48
CA PRO A 711 -11.88 7.07 -35.43
C PRO A 711 -10.70 6.88 -34.49
N ILE A 712 -10.13 7.99 -34.06
CA ILE A 712 -9.09 8.03 -33.03
C ILE A 712 -9.80 7.98 -31.69
N THR A 713 -9.37 7.09 -30.81
CA THR A 713 -9.97 6.88 -29.48
C THR A 713 -9.05 7.31 -28.35
N LEU A 714 -9.62 7.51 -27.16
CA LEU A 714 -8.86 7.78 -25.93
C LEU A 714 -7.87 6.66 -25.65
N ASP A 715 -8.31 5.40 -25.75
CA ASP A 715 -7.49 4.23 -25.48
C ASP A 715 -6.21 4.21 -26.34
N GLN A 716 -6.32 4.54 -27.63
CA GLN A 716 -5.15 4.60 -28.52
C GLN A 716 -4.13 5.69 -28.13
N GLN A 717 -4.61 6.87 -27.69
CA GLN A 717 -3.72 7.93 -27.21
C GLN A 717 -3.04 7.52 -25.91
N THR A 718 -3.81 6.94 -24.98
CA THR A 718 -3.27 6.51 -23.69
C THR A 718 -2.28 5.35 -23.84
N GLU A 719 -2.51 4.42 -24.77
CA GLU A 719 -1.59 3.31 -25.03
C GLU A 719 -0.25 3.84 -25.58
N ALA A 720 -0.28 4.83 -26.49
CA ALA A 720 0.97 5.44 -26.97
C ALA A 720 1.75 6.13 -25.86
N ILE A 721 1.08 6.89 -24.98
CA ILE A 721 1.73 7.53 -23.83
C ILE A 721 2.29 6.47 -22.86
N TYR A 722 1.50 5.44 -22.55
CA TYR A 722 1.91 4.32 -21.70
C TYR A 722 3.16 3.64 -22.26
N LEU A 723 3.17 3.29 -23.55
CA LEU A 723 4.31 2.65 -24.22
C LEU A 723 5.58 3.51 -24.11
N LEU A 724 5.47 4.82 -24.32
CA LEU A 724 6.60 5.75 -24.18
C LEU A 724 7.13 5.84 -22.75
N LEU A 725 6.28 5.69 -21.73
CA LEU A 725 6.70 5.66 -20.33
C LEU A 725 7.30 4.31 -19.91
N SER A 726 6.80 3.23 -20.50
CA SER A 726 7.17 1.84 -20.18
C SER A 726 8.61 1.47 -20.62
N SER A 727 9.09 0.31 -20.17
CA SER A 727 10.41 -0.20 -20.57
C SER A 727 10.45 -0.67 -22.03
N ARG A 728 9.30 -0.89 -22.68
CA ARG A 728 9.24 -1.23 -24.12
C ARG A 728 9.88 -0.18 -25.04
N PHE A 729 10.00 1.07 -24.58
CA PHE A 729 10.65 2.18 -25.30
C PHE A 729 11.88 2.72 -24.54
N GLU A 730 12.59 1.86 -23.80
CA GLU A 730 13.78 2.24 -23.01
C GLU A 730 14.90 2.88 -23.85
N ASN A 731 15.00 2.55 -25.14
CA ASN A 731 16.00 3.11 -26.05
C ASN A 731 15.44 4.20 -26.98
N THR A 732 14.34 4.87 -26.60
CA THR A 732 13.69 5.92 -27.40
C THR A 732 13.54 7.21 -26.62
N THR A 733 14.13 8.30 -27.12
CA THR A 733 14.04 9.67 -26.58
C THR A 733 14.15 10.69 -27.71
N GLY A 734 13.58 11.88 -27.55
CA GLY A 734 13.56 12.98 -28.52
C GLY A 734 12.56 12.82 -29.67
N HIS A 735 11.72 11.78 -29.65
CA HIS A 735 10.79 11.47 -30.73
C HIS A 735 9.38 11.97 -30.44
N ILE A 736 8.65 12.30 -31.50
CA ILE A 736 7.22 12.58 -31.45
C ILE A 736 6.51 11.43 -32.18
N ILE A 737 5.56 10.78 -31.52
CA ILE A 737 4.78 9.67 -32.07
C ILE A 737 3.38 10.18 -32.45
N PRO A 738 2.98 10.13 -33.73
CA PRO A 738 1.64 10.49 -34.14
C PRO A 738 0.64 9.37 -33.82
N VAL A 739 -0.52 9.74 -33.30
CA VAL A 739 -1.69 8.85 -33.17
C VAL A 739 -2.85 9.57 -33.85
N ASP A 740 -2.88 9.46 -35.18
CA ASP A 740 -3.63 10.37 -36.06
C ASP A 740 -4.41 9.67 -37.19
N GLY A 741 -4.42 8.34 -37.21
CA GLY A 741 -5.04 7.55 -38.28
C GLY A 741 -4.28 7.60 -39.61
N GLY A 742 -3.03 8.06 -39.62
CA GLY A 742 -2.22 8.26 -40.82
C GLY A 742 -2.63 9.52 -41.57
N LEU A 743 -2.64 10.67 -40.90
CA LEU A 743 -2.90 11.94 -41.56
C LEU A 743 -1.67 12.34 -42.39
N THR A 744 -1.76 12.21 -43.72
CA THR A 744 -0.61 12.37 -44.63
C THR A 744 0.09 13.71 -44.50
N ASP A 745 -0.68 14.78 -44.25
CA ASP A 745 -0.15 16.13 -44.11
C ASP A 745 0.69 16.30 -42.83
N ALA A 746 0.50 15.41 -41.84
CA ALA A 746 1.17 15.43 -40.55
C ALA A 746 2.40 14.50 -40.47
N PHE A 747 2.78 13.85 -41.58
CA PHE A 747 3.94 12.95 -41.59
C PHE A 747 5.21 13.71 -41.21
N MET A 748 5.76 13.35 -40.05
CA MET A 748 7.02 13.91 -39.57
C MET A 748 8.18 13.36 -40.39
N ARG A 749 9.07 14.26 -40.82
CA ARG A 749 10.26 13.95 -41.62
C ARG A 749 11.52 14.39 -40.91
#